data_AF-A0A5C6X3V0-F1
#
_entry.id   AF-A0A5C6X3V0-F1
#
_cell.length_a   1.000
_cell.length_b   1.000
_cell.length_c   1.000
_cell.angle_alpha   90.00
_cell.angle_beta   90.00
_cell.angle_gamma   90.00
#
_symmetry.space_group_name_H-M   'P 1'
#
loop_
_entity.id
_entity.type
_entity.pdbx_description
1 polymer ?
#
loop_
_entity_poly.entity_id
_entity_poly.type
_entity_poly.pdbx_seq_one_letter_code
_entity_poly.pdbx_strand_id
1 'polypeptide(L)'
;MFTSPSGAPSLIDSLPMPRLTPLTSGLVVATLLLTNAPPLSAQITAPERIERFSETVELEQRRPDLQLNIYQRADADERIWNVELAGGPGRTSAICRTTFPEEVGQNFYIFEIQTRQLTERGHALILEARADHQSGPLDPPVYQVAMWVERANSSTGWSCGVVGRGQYTRLDGGASLGFRTLANAPDTTTLVRADGTRGTKFCGLQKEEDRGFEIFDPDQGRFVAGDRIDLQLQQAIELEASLPERPFHAPLTTNIFSWALASSDVRGAPVGGLPARPISLGDADLKTAWIEGSGEGGRGEYVSANVTTAVPIRGLRIFPGHGRSAEHFESYARPTELLIGLSDGLRFRVTLPEVSQEELFEAGGLYVTFPEPVYTSCLSAMILGSEPGAMARAPEAERRRLGRSVAISELSLTSTVDAPTEDETARQIVDEVIREPQAQRRDQLARMTTRIPSAAVNAVDEVLRGDDATARDRAVPMLATQPSEDALPTLMAHLSRVRTDAVDYRATQRAIAAHGGRAADPLLDRLDTFNPTERKYVDTVRLIGRLGSPIQLERLISAFGQGPDRLRNERVRAVASGGPAMLPRLIEAAEVAPNSPKTEDALSAIGLIARRDFTHEPGELDDVNALLELAQTSEVRRHRLRAIEALGAFLHPQGVKHLSDLLANDPDPLVRAAAASALTRYPGDEARQALERALNDASPDVRIAAIGAIGAREDAEPATPSVIDYVERERWHTGLHRGLDILAASAHPDALPYLERLLVEHPNGERVPVALRALRHYRRPVSRAAIDQTMAIPGLRASVLRQLVSMLGMRDDPDIDAELLTIARGTHPTVAATFTEDPSLAGELRRQALNAMGTRRSAAGRANLLAFVTDDDAPDDLRIAALQALAFFADPTLIEELQELATSLPRPLRPQLRDTLTQIQGRVAIDDAGEDIQEFRDTLEEREKRRRSDDESTR
;
A
#
# COMPACT_ATOMS: atom_id res chain seq x y z
N MET A 1 -51.56 38.55 -4.91
CA MET A 1 -52.86 37.95 -4.52
C MET A 1 -52.63 36.44 -4.60
N PHE A 2 -52.55 35.74 -3.47
CA PHE A 2 -53.67 35.22 -2.66
C PHE A 2 -54.27 33.95 -3.30
N THR A 3 -54.47 32.82 -2.60
CA THR A 3 -54.41 32.58 -1.14
C THR A 3 -54.23 31.10 -0.77
N SER A 4 -53.46 30.82 0.29
CA SER A 4 -53.67 29.71 1.25
C SER A 4 -54.74 30.15 2.29
N PRO A 5 -55.13 29.41 3.37
CA PRO A 5 -54.62 28.14 3.92
C PRO A 5 -55.75 27.21 4.49
N SER A 6 -55.44 26.46 5.57
CA SER A 6 -56.30 25.67 6.49
C SER A 6 -56.70 24.25 6.03
N GLY A 7 -56.82 23.25 6.93
CA GLY A 7 -56.61 23.26 8.39
C GLY A 7 -56.55 21.84 9.00
N ALA A 8 -56.14 21.72 10.27
CA ALA A 8 -55.98 20.46 11.01
C ALA A 8 -57.30 20.00 11.70
N PRO A 9 -57.35 18.78 12.29
CA PRO A 9 -56.91 18.61 13.70
C PRO A 9 -55.95 17.40 13.91
N SER A 10 -55.09 17.26 14.93
CA SER A 10 -54.80 17.95 16.23
C SER A 10 -55.50 17.48 17.52
N LEU A 11 -54.72 17.55 18.62
CA LEU A 11 -55.07 17.26 20.03
C LEU A 11 -55.31 15.74 20.32
N ILE A 12 -55.08 15.15 21.50
CA ILE A 12 -54.49 15.56 22.82
C ILE A 12 -54.07 14.23 23.53
N ASP A 13 -53.10 14.08 24.44
CA ASP A 13 -52.16 14.93 25.21
C ASP A 13 -50.91 14.06 25.56
N SER A 14 -49.87 14.40 26.36
CA SER A 14 -49.55 15.57 27.19
C SER A 14 -48.01 15.78 27.32
N LEU A 15 -47.64 16.76 28.15
CA LEU A 15 -46.32 17.20 28.63
C LEU A 15 -46.44 17.39 30.20
N PRO A 16 -45.45 17.88 31.04
CA PRO A 16 -44.51 18.96 30.69
C PRO A 16 -43.22 19.23 31.54
N MET A 17 -42.53 20.34 31.18
CA MET A 17 -41.78 21.29 32.07
C MET A 17 -40.40 20.89 32.66
N PRO A 18 -39.56 21.86 33.14
CA PRO A 18 -39.24 23.16 32.52
C PRO A 18 -37.77 23.63 32.71
N ARG A 19 -37.43 24.81 32.18
CA ARG A 19 -36.48 25.73 32.83
C ARG A 19 -37.22 26.55 33.90
N LEU A 20 -36.67 26.76 35.10
CA LEU A 20 -36.89 27.98 35.91
C LEU A 20 -35.98 28.05 37.16
N THR A 21 -35.52 29.25 37.47
CA THR A 21 -35.11 29.74 38.81
C THR A 21 -36.36 30.42 39.47
N PRO A 22 -36.37 30.90 40.74
CA PRO A 22 -35.39 30.85 41.84
C PRO A 22 -35.99 30.50 43.26
N LEU A 23 -35.12 30.49 44.29
CA LEU A 23 -35.31 30.98 45.69
C LEU A 23 -36.48 30.51 46.63
N THR A 24 -36.07 29.92 47.78
CA THR A 24 -36.70 29.97 49.15
C THR A 24 -38.05 29.20 49.37
N SER A 25 -38.55 28.84 50.59
CA SER A 25 -38.28 29.14 52.02
C SER A 25 -38.69 27.98 52.97
N GLY A 26 -38.26 27.98 54.25
CA GLY A 26 -38.87 27.21 55.39
C GLY A 26 -38.24 25.84 55.70
N LEU A 27 -37.80 25.45 56.92
CA LEU A 27 -38.46 25.32 58.26
C LEU A 27 -39.57 24.25 58.31
N VAL A 28 -39.68 23.34 59.31
CA VAL A 28 -38.83 22.98 60.48
C VAL A 28 -39.26 21.59 61.03
N VAL A 29 -38.39 20.86 61.75
CA VAL A 29 -38.61 19.93 62.92
C VAL A 29 -37.21 19.35 63.23
N ALA A 30 -36.47 19.72 64.29
CA ALA A 30 -36.67 19.51 65.74
C ALA A 30 -36.57 18.02 66.15
N THR A 31 -35.80 17.58 67.15
CA THR A 31 -35.29 18.29 68.35
C THR A 31 -33.91 17.75 68.78
N LEU A 32 -33.12 18.56 69.49
CA LEU A 32 -31.79 18.24 70.02
C LEU A 32 -31.83 18.22 71.56
N LEU A 33 -31.12 17.30 72.23
CA LEU A 33 -30.87 17.36 73.67
C LEU A 33 -29.37 17.16 74.03
N LEU A 34 -28.64 18.27 73.94
CA LEU A 34 -27.43 18.66 74.70
C LEU A 34 -26.30 17.63 74.95
N THR A 35 -25.12 17.86 74.36
CA THR A 35 -23.82 17.75 75.04
C THR A 35 -22.69 18.44 74.24
N ASN A 36 -21.49 18.58 74.81
CA ASN A 36 -20.39 19.43 74.31
C ASN A 36 -19.34 18.70 73.45
N ALA A 37 -18.82 19.37 72.40
CA ALA A 37 -17.38 19.66 72.19
C ALA A 37 -17.02 20.02 70.70
N PRO A 38 -16.19 21.06 70.45
CA PRO A 38 -15.46 21.28 69.18
C PRO A 38 -13.99 20.76 69.31
N PRO A 39 -13.05 20.94 68.34
CA PRO A 39 -13.13 21.59 67.01
C PRO A 39 -12.52 20.76 65.84
N LEU A 40 -12.54 21.29 64.60
CA LEU A 40 -11.34 21.50 63.74
C LEU A 40 -11.68 22.09 62.35
N SER A 41 -10.66 22.60 61.66
CA SER A 41 -10.75 23.26 60.35
C SER A 41 -10.31 22.36 59.19
N ALA A 42 -11.02 22.42 58.06
CA ALA A 42 -10.58 21.82 56.80
C ALA A 42 -10.02 22.89 55.85
N GLN A 43 -8.77 22.73 55.43
CA GLN A 43 -8.20 23.44 54.28
C GLN A 43 -8.50 22.65 53.01
N ILE A 44 -8.87 23.32 51.92
CA ILE A 44 -8.91 22.69 50.59
C ILE A 44 -7.52 22.86 49.97
N THR A 45 -6.80 21.76 49.78
CA THR A 45 -5.51 21.73 49.08
C THR A 45 -5.72 21.96 47.57
N ALA A 46 -4.74 22.60 46.94
CA ALA A 46 -4.69 22.70 45.48
C ALA A 46 -4.36 21.33 44.85
N PRO A 47 -4.75 21.06 43.59
CA PRO A 47 -4.35 19.85 42.88
C PRO A 47 -2.83 19.75 42.80
N GLU A 48 -2.31 18.53 42.93
CA GLU A 48 -0.89 18.26 43.06
C GLU A 48 -0.16 18.54 41.72
N ARG A 49 0.92 19.32 41.81
CA ARG A 49 1.74 19.75 40.67
C ARG A 49 3.09 19.04 40.73
N ILE A 50 3.41 18.28 39.69
CA ILE A 50 4.74 17.69 39.53
C ILE A 50 5.61 18.74 38.84
N GLU A 51 6.29 19.56 39.64
CA GLU A 51 7.16 20.64 39.16
C GLU A 51 8.52 20.08 38.71
N ARG A 52 8.89 20.33 37.45
CA ARG A 52 10.08 19.80 36.79
C ARG A 52 11.21 20.83 36.73
N PHE A 53 10.85 22.11 36.64
CA PHE A 53 11.77 23.24 36.59
C PHE A 53 11.09 24.50 37.13
N SER A 54 11.83 25.32 37.86
CA SER A 54 11.35 26.56 38.48
C SER A 54 12.50 27.57 38.54
N GLU A 55 12.35 28.73 37.92
CA GLU A 55 13.37 29.78 37.92
C GLU A 55 12.74 31.17 38.14
N THR A 56 13.43 32.00 38.93
CA THR A 56 13.05 33.40 39.18
C THR A 56 13.68 34.30 38.13
N VAL A 57 12.84 34.95 37.32
CA VAL A 57 13.24 35.83 36.22
C VAL A 57 13.16 37.29 36.68
N GLU A 58 14.33 37.91 36.85
CA GLU A 58 14.48 39.36 37.03
C GLU A 58 14.40 40.09 35.68
N LEU A 59 13.60 41.16 35.58
CA LEU A 59 13.49 42.03 34.39
C LEU A 59 13.77 43.51 34.68
N GLU A 60 13.28 44.06 35.79
CA GLU A 60 13.53 45.45 36.23
C GLU A 60 13.90 45.46 37.72
N GLN A 61 14.97 46.17 38.11
CA GLN A 61 15.28 46.39 39.52
C GLN A 61 14.13 47.13 40.23
N ARG A 62 13.74 46.65 41.43
CA ARG A 62 12.66 47.19 42.30
C ARG A 62 11.23 46.90 41.82
N ARG A 63 11.01 45.85 41.03
CA ARG A 63 9.69 45.23 40.80
C ARG A 63 9.61 43.85 41.47
N PRO A 64 8.40 43.29 41.70
CA PRO A 64 8.29 41.90 42.10
C PRO A 64 8.75 41.01 40.93
N ASP A 65 9.61 40.05 41.25
CA ASP A 65 10.21 39.14 40.30
C ASP A 65 9.16 38.23 39.66
N LEU A 66 9.44 37.71 38.47
CA LEU A 66 8.57 36.72 37.84
C LEU A 66 9.05 35.32 38.17
N GLN A 67 8.13 34.37 38.38
CA GLN A 67 8.49 32.96 38.51
C GLN A 67 8.05 32.22 37.25
N LEU A 68 8.98 31.54 36.59
CA LEU A 68 8.68 30.65 35.47
C LEU A 68 8.73 29.19 35.96
N ASN A 69 7.59 28.51 35.89
CA ASN A 69 7.42 27.13 36.34
C ASN A 69 7.11 26.23 35.14
N ILE A 70 7.71 25.04 35.10
CA ILE A 70 7.36 23.95 34.18
C ILE A 70 6.87 22.77 35.01
N TYR A 71 5.63 22.35 34.81
CA TYR A 71 5.00 21.31 35.62
C TYR A 71 3.98 20.47 34.86
N GLN A 72 3.73 19.27 35.36
CA GLN A 72 2.60 18.43 34.98
C GLN A 72 1.51 18.54 36.07
N ARG A 73 0.25 18.36 35.67
CA ARG A 73 -0.91 18.33 36.58
C ARG A 73 -1.34 16.89 36.79
N ALA A 74 -1.60 16.49 38.03
CA ALA A 74 -2.07 15.15 38.35
C ALA A 74 -3.52 14.85 37.89
N ASP A 75 -4.24 15.85 37.37
CA ASP A 75 -5.68 15.82 37.07
C ASP A 75 -6.03 16.27 35.63
N ALA A 76 -5.06 16.23 34.70
CA ALA A 76 -5.26 16.55 33.29
C ALA A 76 -4.59 15.53 32.35
N ASP A 77 -5.11 15.40 31.12
CA ASP A 77 -4.63 14.49 30.06
C ASP A 77 -3.08 14.46 30.00
N GLU A 78 -2.50 13.29 30.29
CA GLU A 78 -1.17 13.18 30.92
C GLU A 78 0.03 13.55 30.03
N ARG A 79 -0.21 14.05 28.81
CA ARG A 79 0.77 14.04 27.69
C ARG A 79 1.44 15.38 27.38
N ILE A 80 1.28 16.39 28.26
CA ILE A 80 1.70 17.77 27.94
C ILE A 80 2.26 18.50 29.18
N TRP A 81 3.48 19.03 29.05
CA TRP A 81 4.12 19.84 30.08
C TRP A 81 3.62 21.28 30.04
N ASN A 82 3.14 21.80 31.16
CA ASN A 82 2.62 23.16 31.28
C ASN A 82 3.75 24.12 31.65
N VAL A 83 3.90 25.19 30.88
CA VAL A 83 4.83 26.30 31.16
C VAL A 83 3.99 27.50 31.63
N GLU A 84 4.27 28.03 32.81
CA GLU A 84 3.49 29.10 33.47
C GLU A 84 4.42 30.20 34.00
N LEU A 85 4.25 31.42 33.51
CA LEU A 85 4.93 32.61 34.03
C LEU A 85 3.98 33.34 35.00
N ALA A 86 4.38 33.47 36.26
CA ALA A 86 3.56 34.02 37.34
C ALA A 86 4.17 35.27 37.99
N GLY A 87 3.32 36.17 38.49
CA GLY A 87 3.72 37.48 39.03
C GLY A 87 4.29 37.45 40.45
N GLY A 88 5.30 36.62 40.68
CA GLY A 88 5.99 36.46 41.96
C GLY A 88 5.57 35.22 42.75
N PRO A 89 6.42 34.75 43.70
CA PRO A 89 6.18 33.52 44.46
C PRO A 89 4.81 33.50 45.15
N GLY A 90 4.09 32.39 45.02
CA GLY A 90 2.79 32.18 45.67
C GLY A 90 1.57 32.84 45.00
N ARG A 91 1.71 33.54 43.85
CA ARG A 91 0.54 33.97 43.07
C ARG A 91 -0.02 32.83 42.22
N THR A 92 -1.31 32.56 42.38
CA THR A 92 -2.03 31.46 41.68
C THR A 92 -2.52 31.80 40.27
N SER A 93 -2.44 33.07 39.86
CA SER A 93 -2.83 33.56 38.54
C SER A 93 -1.60 33.72 37.63
N ALA A 94 -1.55 32.97 36.53
CA ALA A 94 -0.57 33.16 35.47
C ALA A 94 -0.71 34.53 34.78
N ILE A 95 0.41 35.03 34.27
CA ILE A 95 0.46 36.15 33.32
C ILE A 95 0.36 35.61 31.89
N CYS A 96 1.00 34.47 31.62
CA CYS A 96 0.84 33.68 30.40
C CYS A 96 1.06 32.18 30.68
N ARG A 97 0.47 31.33 29.82
CA ARG A 97 0.61 29.88 29.84
C ARG A 97 0.87 29.36 28.44
N THR A 98 1.66 28.30 28.34
CA THR A 98 1.93 27.56 27.10
C THR A 98 2.37 26.14 27.45
N THR A 99 2.80 25.38 26.46
CA THR A 99 3.05 23.95 26.59
C THR A 99 4.31 23.52 25.83
N PHE A 100 4.99 22.53 26.40
CA PHE A 100 5.96 21.66 25.74
C PHE A 100 5.32 20.26 25.52
N PRO A 101 5.74 19.50 24.50
CA PRO A 101 5.23 18.15 24.25
C PRO A 101 5.82 17.14 25.26
N GLU A 102 5.30 15.91 25.24
CA GLU A 102 5.56 14.89 26.27
C GLU A 102 7.05 14.54 26.44
N GLU A 103 7.80 14.51 25.33
CA GLU A 103 9.19 14.05 25.29
C GLU A 103 10.12 14.92 26.14
N VAL A 104 9.77 16.20 26.33
CA VAL A 104 10.49 17.16 27.18
C VAL A 104 10.47 16.76 28.67
N GLY A 105 9.60 15.81 29.06
CA GLY A 105 9.60 15.21 30.39
C GLY A 105 10.69 14.16 30.63
N GLN A 106 11.37 13.69 29.58
CA GLN A 106 12.41 12.67 29.72
C GLN A 106 13.58 13.18 30.57
N ASN A 107 14.13 12.30 31.40
CA ASN A 107 15.05 12.71 32.48
C ASN A 107 16.34 13.40 32.01
N PHE A 108 16.72 13.23 30.75
CA PHE A 108 17.88 13.88 30.13
C PHE A 108 17.63 15.31 29.62
N TYR A 109 16.40 15.83 29.62
CA TYR A 109 16.16 17.23 29.25
C TYR A 109 16.48 18.20 30.39
N ILE A 110 17.27 19.21 30.05
CA ILE A 110 17.58 20.39 30.85
C ILE A 110 16.96 21.64 30.22
N PHE A 111 16.70 22.66 31.04
CA PHE A 111 16.06 23.91 30.61
C PHE A 111 16.99 25.10 30.81
N GLU A 112 16.95 26.06 29.88
CA GLU A 112 17.64 27.36 30.01
C GLU A 112 16.70 28.50 29.60
N ILE A 113 16.81 29.64 30.31
CA ILE A 113 16.12 30.89 29.96
C ILE A 113 17.13 31.90 29.40
N GLN A 114 16.79 32.56 28.31
CA GLN A 114 17.49 33.74 27.81
C GLN A 114 16.53 34.94 27.78
N THR A 115 16.94 36.07 28.36
CA THR A 115 16.13 37.30 28.40
C THR A 115 16.83 38.47 27.69
N ARG A 116 16.07 39.27 26.93
CA ARG A 116 16.55 40.53 26.33
C ARG A 116 15.46 41.59 26.34
N GLN A 117 15.81 42.80 26.75
CA GLN A 117 14.98 43.98 26.52
C GLN A 117 15.03 44.34 25.03
N LEU A 118 13.88 44.49 24.37
CA LEU A 118 13.79 44.91 22.96
C LEU A 118 13.18 46.32 22.81
N THR A 119 12.42 46.79 23.81
CA THR A 119 11.89 48.16 23.87
C THR A 119 11.98 48.70 25.31
N GLU A 120 11.78 50.01 25.52
CA GLU A 120 11.83 50.62 26.87
C GLU A 120 10.95 49.94 27.93
N ARG A 121 9.91 49.20 27.52
CA ARG A 121 8.90 48.58 28.39
C ARG A 121 8.72 47.07 28.15
N GLY A 122 9.44 46.50 27.18
CA GLY A 122 9.16 45.20 26.61
C GLY A 122 10.39 44.31 26.52
N HIS A 123 10.24 43.09 27.02
CA HIS A 123 11.27 42.07 27.12
C HIS A 123 10.84 40.81 26.36
N ALA A 124 11.73 40.29 25.53
CA ALA A 124 11.60 38.96 24.97
C ALA A 124 12.33 37.94 25.85
N LEU A 125 11.70 36.79 26.06
CA LEU A 125 12.27 35.64 26.74
C LEU A 125 12.25 34.45 25.77
N ILE A 126 13.33 33.69 25.71
CA ILE A 126 13.37 32.37 25.09
C ILE A 126 13.57 31.35 26.21
N LEU A 127 12.67 30.38 26.30
CA LEU A 127 12.82 29.18 27.11
C LEU A 127 13.22 28.03 26.17
N GLU A 128 14.38 27.42 26.40
CA GLU A 128 14.90 26.29 25.65
C GLU A 128 14.89 25.03 26.51
N ALA A 129 14.45 23.91 25.93
CA ALA A 129 14.60 22.57 26.47
C ALA A 129 15.51 21.76 25.54
N ARG A 130 16.66 21.31 26.05
CA ARG A 130 17.64 20.52 25.29
C ARG A 130 18.19 19.36 26.12
N ALA A 131 18.76 18.35 25.47
CA ALA A 131 19.33 17.22 26.18
C ALA A 131 20.70 17.51 26.81
N ASP A 132 20.92 16.98 28.01
CA ASP A 132 22.25 16.77 28.58
C ASP A 132 23.04 15.75 27.75
N HIS A 133 24.25 16.13 27.35
CA HIS A 133 25.17 15.32 26.56
C HIS A 133 25.80 14.13 27.32
N GLN A 134 25.57 14.00 28.64
CA GLN A 134 26.05 12.84 29.42
C GLN A 134 24.98 11.76 29.65
N SER A 135 23.68 12.08 29.51
CA SER A 135 22.57 11.18 29.84
C SER A 135 21.52 11.00 28.74
N GLY A 136 21.52 11.81 27.68
CA GLY A 136 20.56 11.72 26.57
C GLY A 136 21.06 10.96 25.32
N PRO A 137 20.18 10.79 24.31
CA PRO A 137 20.56 10.32 22.98
C PRO A 137 21.58 11.24 22.27
N LEU A 138 22.13 10.78 21.13
CA LEU A 138 23.19 11.50 20.39
C LEU A 138 22.73 12.80 19.69
N ASP A 139 21.48 12.88 19.20
CA ASP A 139 20.90 14.09 18.60
C ASP A 139 19.36 14.16 18.80
N PRO A 140 18.85 14.27 20.04
CA PRO A 140 17.43 14.48 20.31
C PRO A 140 17.00 15.93 20.00
N PRO A 141 15.72 16.19 19.69
CA PRO A 141 15.26 17.53 19.33
C PRO A 141 15.42 18.56 20.46
N VAL A 142 15.89 19.75 20.12
CA VAL A 142 15.80 20.95 20.97
C VAL A 142 14.43 21.57 20.76
N TYR A 143 13.73 21.90 21.85
CA TYR A 143 12.43 22.59 21.81
C TYR A 143 12.57 24.00 22.40
N GLN A 144 11.96 24.99 21.76
CA GLN A 144 12.04 26.40 22.18
C GLN A 144 10.67 27.07 22.24
N VAL A 145 10.50 27.99 23.17
CA VAL A 145 9.30 28.82 23.35
C VAL A 145 9.75 30.27 23.53
N ALA A 146 9.27 31.17 22.67
CA ALA A 146 9.48 32.61 22.81
C ALA A 146 8.23 33.29 23.42
N MET A 147 8.46 34.10 24.45
CA MET A 147 7.45 34.94 25.10
C MET A 147 7.82 36.42 24.99
N TRP A 148 6.82 37.26 24.75
CA TRP A 148 6.93 38.72 24.86
C TRP A 148 6.25 39.16 26.15
N VAL A 149 6.98 39.89 27.00
CA VAL A 149 6.52 40.39 28.30
C VAL A 149 6.63 41.90 28.31
N GLU A 150 5.52 42.59 28.58
CA GLU A 150 5.45 44.05 28.57
C GLU A 150 4.91 44.58 29.90
N ARG A 151 5.24 45.83 30.21
CA ARG A 151 4.78 46.51 31.42
C ARG A 151 3.35 47.03 31.24
N ALA A 152 2.41 46.44 31.98
CA ALA A 152 1.01 46.88 31.95
C ALA A 152 0.84 48.28 32.57
N ASN A 153 -0.21 49.01 32.14
CA ASN A 153 -0.54 50.35 32.66
C ASN A 153 -1.13 50.34 34.10
N SER A 154 -1.26 49.19 34.75
CA SER A 154 -1.64 49.08 36.17
C SER A 154 -0.41 49.17 37.08
N SER A 155 -0.60 49.56 38.34
CA SER A 155 0.52 49.83 39.25
C SER A 155 1.33 48.60 39.69
N THR A 156 0.84 47.38 39.41
CA THR A 156 1.32 46.12 40.03
C THR A 156 1.41 44.90 39.09
N GLY A 157 1.28 45.07 37.76
CA GLY A 157 1.21 43.94 36.80
C GLY A 157 2.12 44.05 35.58
N TRP A 158 2.41 42.89 34.98
CA TRP A 158 2.96 42.72 33.63
C TRP A 158 1.87 42.12 32.71
N SER A 159 2.03 42.27 31.40
CA SER A 159 1.35 41.47 30.37
C SER A 159 2.34 40.47 29.75
N CYS A 160 1.85 39.35 29.22
CA CYS A 160 2.68 38.38 28.51
C CYS A 160 1.90 37.70 27.37
N GLY A 161 2.57 37.48 26.24
CA GLY A 161 2.06 36.71 25.10
C GLY A 161 3.11 35.71 24.60
N VAL A 162 2.66 34.55 24.11
CA VAL A 162 3.53 33.57 23.44
C VAL A 162 3.66 33.98 21.99
N VAL A 163 4.87 34.29 21.53
CA VAL A 163 5.11 34.89 20.20
C VAL A 163 5.77 33.92 19.21
N GLY A 164 6.40 32.85 19.70
CA GLY A 164 7.00 31.82 18.85
C GLY A 164 7.18 30.49 19.56
N ARG A 165 7.32 29.43 18.75
CA ARG A 165 7.85 28.12 19.15
C ARG A 165 8.88 27.67 18.12
N GLY A 166 9.83 26.84 18.54
CA GLY A 166 10.84 26.20 17.71
C GLY A 166 11.01 24.74 18.09
N GLN A 167 11.44 23.92 17.12
CA GLN A 167 11.85 22.53 17.28
C GLN A 167 12.90 22.20 16.20
N TYR A 168 14.07 21.71 16.59
CA TYR A 168 15.13 21.32 15.66
C TYR A 168 16.09 20.25 16.19
N THR A 169 16.72 19.50 15.29
CA THR A 169 17.85 18.59 15.52
C THR A 169 19.14 19.19 14.94
N ARG A 170 20.32 18.64 15.25
CA ARG A 170 21.57 19.07 14.57
C ARG A 170 21.60 18.62 13.10
N LEU A 171 20.89 17.54 12.75
CA LEU A 171 20.84 16.99 11.40
C LEU A 171 19.87 17.74 10.47
N ASP A 172 18.66 18.05 10.93
CA ASP A 172 17.55 18.54 10.08
C ASP A 172 17.39 20.06 10.12
N GLY A 173 18.02 20.75 11.08
CA GLY A 173 18.05 22.22 11.20
C GLY A 173 16.75 22.86 11.71
N GLY A 174 15.58 22.31 11.34
CA GLY A 174 14.26 22.58 11.91
C GLY A 174 13.86 24.05 12.02
N ALA A 175 12.95 24.36 12.95
CA ALA A 175 12.55 25.72 13.29
C ALA A 175 13.28 26.17 14.56
N SER A 176 14.14 27.18 14.47
CA SER A 176 14.94 27.71 15.58
C SER A 176 14.62 29.16 15.88
N LEU A 177 14.72 29.54 17.16
CA LEU A 177 14.54 30.87 17.70
C LEU A 177 15.86 31.34 18.34
N GLY A 178 16.16 32.63 18.25
CA GLY A 178 17.37 33.18 18.86
C GLY A 178 17.41 34.70 18.88
N PHE A 179 18.36 35.24 19.66
CA PHE A 179 18.67 36.66 19.67
C PHE A 179 19.82 36.96 18.70
N ARG A 180 19.62 37.91 17.78
CA ARG A 180 20.60 38.26 16.74
C ARG A 180 20.74 39.77 16.60
N THR A 181 21.99 40.24 16.53
CA THR A 181 22.32 41.61 16.14
C THR A 181 22.20 41.77 14.63
N LEU A 182 21.53 42.83 14.15
CA LEU A 182 21.34 43.06 12.72
C LEU A 182 22.55 43.80 12.12
N ALA A 183 23.07 43.33 10.97
CA ALA A 183 24.28 43.90 10.36
C ALA A 183 24.16 45.39 9.98
N ASN A 184 22.94 45.86 9.68
CA ASN A 184 22.66 47.26 9.36
C ASN A 184 22.41 48.15 10.60
N ALA A 185 22.37 47.57 11.80
CA ALA A 185 22.10 48.27 13.06
C ALA A 185 22.82 47.54 14.23
N PRO A 186 24.15 47.71 14.37
CA PRO A 186 24.98 46.86 15.22
C PRO A 186 24.70 46.97 16.73
N ASP A 187 24.03 48.03 17.18
CA ASP A 187 23.65 48.21 18.58
C ASP A 187 22.28 47.58 18.93
N THR A 188 21.48 47.17 17.94
CA THR A 188 20.17 46.54 18.18
C THR A 188 20.23 45.01 18.03
N THR A 189 19.99 44.33 19.14
CA THR A 189 19.67 42.90 19.18
C THR A 189 18.16 42.73 19.01
N THR A 190 17.71 41.82 18.15
CA THR A 190 16.30 41.44 18.01
C THR A 190 16.09 39.93 18.15
N LEU A 191 14.85 39.53 18.37
CA LEU A 191 14.41 38.13 18.34
C LEU A 191 14.16 37.72 16.87
N VAL A 192 14.76 36.60 16.44
CA VAL A 192 14.61 36.04 15.08
C VAL A 192 14.12 34.59 15.11
N ARG A 193 13.51 34.16 14.01
CA ARG A 193 13.13 32.76 13.73
C ARG A 193 13.73 32.32 12.39
N ALA A 194 14.36 31.16 12.35
CA ALA A 194 14.76 30.49 11.11
C ALA A 194 14.00 29.16 10.97
N ASP A 195 13.62 28.76 9.77
CA ASP A 195 12.82 27.56 9.50
C ASP A 195 13.38 26.78 8.31
N GLY A 196 14.03 25.65 8.57
CA GLY A 196 14.60 24.75 7.56
C GLY A 196 13.58 23.85 6.86
N THR A 197 12.30 23.92 7.23
CA THR A 197 11.22 23.06 6.67
C THR A 197 10.34 23.78 5.64
N ARG A 198 10.38 25.11 5.59
CA ARG A 198 9.78 25.88 4.48
C ARG A 198 10.71 25.80 3.27
N GLY A 199 10.22 25.18 2.20
CA GLY A 199 10.96 24.94 0.95
C GLY A 199 11.19 26.18 0.08
N THR A 200 11.58 27.31 0.66
CA THR A 200 11.85 28.58 -0.03
C THR A 200 13.19 28.54 -0.77
N LYS A 201 13.27 27.72 -1.83
CA LYS A 201 14.44 27.66 -2.71
C LYS A 201 14.22 28.49 -3.99
N PHE A 202 15.02 29.56 -4.10
CA PHE A 202 15.31 30.19 -5.38
C PHE A 202 16.44 29.39 -6.06
N CYS A 203 16.15 28.83 -7.23
CA CYS A 203 17.12 28.05 -7.99
C CYS A 203 18.23 28.97 -8.52
N GLY A 204 19.48 28.58 -8.29
CA GLY A 204 20.66 29.39 -8.61
C GLY A 204 21.37 30.03 -7.42
N LEU A 205 20.83 29.93 -6.19
CA LEU A 205 21.54 30.34 -4.96
C LEU A 205 22.53 29.27 -4.47
N GLN A 206 23.61 29.72 -3.83
CA GLN A 206 24.50 28.87 -3.04
C GLN A 206 23.87 28.54 -1.68
N LYS A 207 24.34 27.45 -1.05
CA LYS A 207 23.76 26.93 0.21
C LYS A 207 23.92 27.89 1.41
N GLU A 208 24.84 28.84 1.31
CA GLU A 208 25.08 29.92 2.26
C GLU A 208 24.14 31.12 2.05
N GLU A 209 23.66 31.36 0.82
CA GLU A 209 22.66 32.40 0.49
C GLU A 209 21.22 31.95 0.84
N ASP A 210 20.97 30.63 0.89
CA ASP A 210 19.66 29.96 1.10
C ASP A 210 19.12 30.00 2.56
N ARG A 211 19.55 30.97 3.38
CA ARG A 211 19.22 31.04 4.83
C ARG A 211 18.39 32.28 5.22
N GLY A 212 17.15 32.32 4.74
CA GLY A 212 16.15 33.30 5.18
C GLY A 212 15.82 33.20 6.68
N PHE A 213 15.34 34.30 7.26
CA PHE A 213 14.93 34.36 8.67
C PHE A 213 13.88 35.45 8.89
N GLU A 214 12.90 35.18 9.74
CA GLU A 214 11.89 36.15 10.16
C GLU A 214 12.38 36.94 11.38
N ILE A 215 12.03 38.22 11.45
CA ILE A 215 12.32 39.12 12.58
C ILE A 215 11.04 39.32 13.38
N PHE A 216 11.12 39.34 14.71
CA PHE A 216 9.99 39.71 15.57
C PHE A 216 9.78 41.23 15.56
N ASP A 217 8.56 41.65 15.23
CA ASP A 217 8.08 43.04 15.33
C ASP A 217 7.31 43.21 16.65
N PRO A 218 7.83 44.00 17.61
CA PRO A 218 7.17 44.24 18.91
C PRO A 218 5.85 45.02 18.82
N ASP A 219 5.72 45.93 17.86
CA ASP A 219 4.53 46.78 17.70
C ASP A 219 3.37 46.01 17.06
N GLN A 220 3.69 45.03 16.20
CA GLN A 220 2.73 44.10 15.59
C GLN A 220 2.54 42.81 16.40
N GLY A 221 3.39 42.55 17.40
CA GLY A 221 3.34 41.35 18.25
C GLY A 221 3.55 40.03 17.49
N ARG A 222 4.24 40.06 16.34
CA ARG A 222 4.38 38.89 15.44
C ARG A 222 5.73 38.86 14.74
N PHE A 223 6.09 37.69 14.22
CA PHE A 223 7.17 37.56 13.24
C PHE A 223 6.75 38.10 11.87
N VAL A 224 7.66 38.80 11.22
CA VAL A 224 7.58 39.31 9.84
C VAL A 224 8.80 38.81 9.05
N ALA A 225 8.69 38.70 7.73
CA ALA A 225 9.81 38.28 6.88
C ALA A 225 11.00 39.24 7.06
N GLY A 226 12.16 38.72 7.44
CA GLY A 226 13.40 39.48 7.65
C GLY A 226 14.31 39.47 6.42
N ASP A 227 13.75 39.14 5.26
CA ASP A 227 14.51 38.73 4.09
C ASP A 227 15.11 39.92 3.34
N ARG A 228 16.35 40.24 3.73
CA ARG A 228 17.38 40.47 2.69
C ARG A 228 18.13 39.17 2.48
N ILE A 229 17.82 38.48 1.39
CA ILE A 229 18.77 37.54 0.80
C ILE A 229 19.96 38.40 0.34
N ASP A 230 21.16 38.14 0.87
CA ASP A 230 22.39 38.89 0.53
C ASP A 230 22.94 38.46 -0.84
N LEU A 231 22.11 38.68 -1.88
CA LEU A 231 22.32 38.24 -3.25
C LEU A 231 23.58 38.85 -3.88
N GLN A 232 24.50 37.99 -4.33
CA GLN A 232 25.65 38.41 -5.13
C GLN A 232 25.26 38.71 -6.59
N LEU A 233 24.50 39.79 -6.80
CA LEU A 233 24.00 40.22 -8.12
C LEU A 233 25.13 40.51 -9.13
N GLN A 234 26.36 40.78 -8.68
CA GLN A 234 27.54 40.99 -9.54
C GLN A 234 27.93 39.77 -10.38
N GLN A 235 27.36 38.59 -10.11
CA GLN A 235 27.61 37.35 -10.86
C GLN A 235 26.50 37.03 -11.88
N ALA A 236 25.45 37.86 -11.98
CA ALA A 236 24.38 37.66 -12.94
C ALA A 236 24.74 38.21 -14.33
N ILE A 237 24.33 37.49 -15.38
CA ILE A 237 24.46 37.92 -16.78
C ILE A 237 23.32 38.90 -17.08
N GLU A 238 23.65 40.14 -17.43
CA GLU A 238 22.64 41.14 -17.84
C GLU A 238 21.99 40.71 -19.18
N LEU A 239 20.66 40.72 -19.22
CA LEU A 239 19.82 40.52 -20.41
C LEU A 239 18.73 41.59 -20.47
N GLU A 240 18.20 41.83 -21.66
CA GLU A 240 17.08 42.74 -21.89
C GLU A 240 15.94 41.98 -22.57
N ALA A 241 14.71 42.18 -22.09
CA ALA A 241 13.52 41.65 -22.74
C ALA A 241 13.11 42.57 -23.91
N SER A 242 12.45 42.00 -24.92
CA SER A 242 12.02 42.74 -26.12
C SER A 242 10.63 42.32 -26.57
N LEU A 243 9.98 43.11 -27.42
CA LEU A 243 8.80 42.66 -28.15
C LEU A 243 9.22 41.59 -29.18
N PRO A 244 8.58 40.40 -29.22
CA PRO A 244 8.93 39.35 -30.17
C PRO A 244 8.62 39.76 -31.62
N GLU A 245 9.38 39.24 -32.59
CA GLU A 245 9.19 39.52 -34.04
C GLU A 245 7.80 39.13 -34.58
N ARG A 246 7.06 38.30 -33.84
CA ARG A 246 5.69 37.87 -34.13
C ARG A 246 4.90 37.79 -32.82
N PRO A 247 3.58 38.08 -32.82
CA PRO A 247 2.72 37.87 -31.67
C PRO A 247 2.85 36.46 -31.08
N PHE A 248 2.92 36.38 -29.75
CA PHE A 248 3.13 35.12 -29.05
C PHE A 248 1.85 34.27 -29.03
N HIS A 249 1.81 33.23 -29.86
CA HIS A 249 0.87 32.12 -29.71
C HIS A 249 1.35 31.17 -28.60
N ALA A 250 0.43 30.63 -27.79
CA ALA A 250 0.74 29.77 -26.65
C ALA A 250 1.72 28.62 -27.02
N PRO A 251 2.64 28.21 -26.12
CA PRO A 251 3.64 27.21 -26.47
C PRO A 251 2.97 25.91 -26.90
N LEU A 252 3.40 25.40 -28.05
CA LEU A 252 2.83 24.20 -28.66
C LEU A 252 3.33 22.94 -27.94
N THR A 253 4.55 22.99 -27.39
CA THR A 253 5.00 22.00 -26.41
C THR A 253 4.35 22.21 -25.05
N THR A 254 4.01 21.10 -24.38
CA THR A 254 3.40 21.13 -23.05
C THR A 254 4.14 20.26 -22.06
N ASN A 255 3.92 20.54 -20.77
CA ASN A 255 4.53 19.84 -19.64
C ASN A 255 6.08 19.95 -19.61
N ILE A 256 6.64 20.92 -20.33
CA ILE A 256 8.08 21.27 -20.27
C ILE A 256 8.47 21.96 -18.95
N PHE A 257 7.51 22.55 -18.22
CA PHE A 257 7.68 23.07 -16.87
C PHE A 257 6.38 23.00 -16.06
N SER A 258 6.50 23.15 -14.74
CA SER A 258 5.38 23.39 -13.81
C SER A 258 5.82 24.27 -12.64
N TRP A 259 5.12 25.39 -12.42
CA TRP A 259 5.38 26.26 -11.26
C TRP A 259 4.91 25.57 -9.98
N ALA A 260 5.78 25.48 -8.99
CA ALA A 260 5.62 24.63 -7.82
C ALA A 260 5.77 25.36 -6.47
N LEU A 261 6.43 26.53 -6.48
CA LEU A 261 6.72 27.34 -5.29
C LEU A 261 6.57 28.83 -5.61
N ALA A 262 6.13 29.61 -4.63
CA ALA A 262 6.17 31.06 -4.60
C ALA A 262 6.60 31.53 -3.21
N SER A 263 7.17 32.73 -3.11
CA SER A 263 7.67 33.28 -1.85
C SER A 263 6.58 33.65 -0.84
N SER A 264 5.31 33.82 -1.27
CA SER A 264 4.18 33.95 -0.35
C SER A 264 3.25 32.73 -0.38
N ASP A 265 2.89 32.27 0.83
CA ASP A 265 1.82 31.28 1.05
C ASP A 265 0.70 31.94 1.87
N VAL A 266 0.13 33.02 1.33
CA VAL A 266 -1.02 33.69 1.94
C VAL A 266 -2.26 32.82 1.77
N ARG A 267 -2.40 31.86 2.70
CA ARG A 267 -3.64 31.15 3.05
C ARG A 267 -4.51 31.94 4.04
N GLY A 268 -4.22 33.23 4.22
CA GLY A 268 -5.16 34.17 4.84
C GLY A 268 -6.45 34.25 4.02
N ALA A 269 -7.60 34.24 4.69
CA ALA A 269 -8.89 34.07 4.04
C ALA A 269 -9.18 35.15 2.97
N PRO A 270 -9.87 34.81 1.86
CA PRO A 270 -10.19 35.75 0.79
C PRO A 270 -11.21 36.80 1.27
N VAL A 271 -10.72 37.97 1.69
CA VAL A 271 -11.56 39.16 1.85
C VAL A 271 -11.99 39.61 0.46
N GLY A 272 -13.31 39.61 0.21
CA GLY A 272 -13.88 39.72 -1.14
C GLY A 272 -13.41 40.96 -1.91
N GLY A 273 -13.00 40.75 -3.17
CA GLY A 273 -12.57 41.80 -4.10
C GLY A 273 -11.23 41.53 -4.80
N LEU A 274 -10.43 40.55 -4.33
CA LEU A 274 -9.16 40.19 -4.96
C LEU A 274 -9.35 39.50 -6.33
N PRO A 275 -8.42 39.69 -7.29
CA PRO A 275 -8.48 39.06 -8.62
C PRO A 275 -8.23 37.54 -8.57
N ALA A 276 -8.49 36.88 -9.70
CA ALA A 276 -8.29 35.44 -9.83
C ALA A 276 -6.80 35.07 -9.90
N ARG A 277 -6.37 34.13 -9.04
CA ARG A 277 -5.03 33.52 -9.10
C ARG A 277 -4.94 32.58 -10.32
N PRO A 278 -3.78 32.46 -11.00
CA PRO A 278 -3.57 31.52 -12.10
C PRO A 278 -3.69 30.06 -11.64
N ILE A 279 -3.96 29.15 -12.57
CA ILE A 279 -3.84 27.70 -12.30
C ILE A 279 -2.36 27.32 -12.39
N SER A 280 -1.65 27.88 -13.37
CA SER A 280 -0.19 27.99 -13.38
C SER A 280 0.21 29.15 -14.28
N LEU A 281 1.31 29.83 -13.99
CA LEU A 281 1.92 30.68 -15.02
C LEU A 281 2.30 29.75 -16.21
N GLY A 282 2.04 30.15 -17.44
CA GLY A 282 2.10 29.27 -18.62
C GLY A 282 0.76 28.62 -19.01
N ASP A 283 -0.35 28.95 -18.33
CA ASP A 283 -1.70 28.56 -18.78
C ASP A 283 -2.27 29.48 -19.89
N ALA A 284 -1.61 30.59 -20.19
CA ALA A 284 -1.96 31.62 -21.16
C ALA A 284 -3.27 32.40 -20.89
N ASP A 285 -3.92 32.28 -19.71
CA ASP A 285 -5.06 33.13 -19.36
C ASP A 285 -4.63 34.42 -18.62
N LEU A 286 -4.34 35.45 -19.42
CA LEU A 286 -4.00 36.81 -18.97
C LEU A 286 -5.07 37.47 -18.05
N LYS A 287 -6.26 36.87 -17.92
CA LYS A 287 -7.29 37.27 -16.93
C LYS A 287 -6.92 36.93 -15.48
N THR A 288 -5.85 36.16 -15.28
CA THR A 288 -5.26 35.84 -13.97
C THR A 288 -3.89 36.52 -13.81
N ALA A 289 -3.36 36.57 -12.59
CA ALA A 289 -1.99 37.02 -12.34
C ALA A 289 -1.42 36.44 -11.03
N TRP A 290 -0.12 36.17 -11.01
CA TRP A 290 0.65 36.11 -9.77
C TRP A 290 0.84 37.55 -9.27
N ILE A 291 0.55 37.79 -7.98
CA ILE A 291 0.54 39.13 -7.38
C ILE A 291 1.14 39.05 -5.98
N GLU A 292 2.16 39.87 -5.72
CA GLU A 292 2.92 39.89 -4.46
C GLU A 292 3.19 41.34 -3.99
N GLY A 293 3.99 41.53 -2.93
CA GLY A 293 4.61 42.82 -2.61
C GLY A 293 3.72 43.78 -1.83
N SER A 294 3.12 43.32 -0.74
CA SER A 294 2.08 44.02 0.04
C SER A 294 2.55 45.32 0.72
N GLY A 295 2.77 46.36 -0.09
CA GLY A 295 3.16 47.71 0.35
C GLY A 295 4.55 48.15 -0.13
N GLU A 296 5.43 47.24 -0.53
CA GLU A 296 6.85 47.58 -0.77
C GLU A 296 7.29 47.54 -2.25
N GLY A 297 6.54 46.88 -3.15
CA GLY A 297 6.97 46.67 -4.55
C GLY A 297 7.73 45.36 -4.77
N GLY A 298 7.56 44.41 -3.85
CA GLY A 298 7.91 42.99 -3.99
C GLY A 298 9.37 42.61 -4.27
N ARG A 299 10.31 43.52 -4.02
CA ARG A 299 11.74 43.24 -4.19
C ARG A 299 12.17 42.06 -3.30
N GLY A 300 12.68 40.99 -3.92
CA GLY A 300 13.09 39.76 -3.25
C GLY A 300 12.05 38.63 -3.29
N GLU A 301 10.80 38.93 -3.64
CA GLU A 301 9.76 37.92 -3.83
C GLU A 301 9.94 37.22 -5.19
N TYR A 302 9.59 35.92 -5.26
CA TYR A 302 9.91 35.07 -6.39
C TYR A 302 8.95 33.88 -6.55
N VAL A 303 9.01 33.27 -7.73
CA VAL A 303 8.28 32.05 -8.08
C VAL A 303 9.25 31.04 -8.74
N SER A 304 9.09 29.74 -8.49
CA SER A 304 9.99 28.67 -8.98
C SER A 304 9.23 27.55 -9.67
N ALA A 305 9.72 27.12 -10.84
CA ALA A 305 9.22 26.00 -11.61
C ALA A 305 10.20 24.83 -11.64
N ASN A 306 9.66 23.61 -11.59
CA ASN A 306 10.35 22.42 -12.07
C ASN A 306 10.34 22.44 -13.60
N VAL A 307 11.45 22.05 -14.23
CA VAL A 307 11.64 22.11 -15.69
C VAL A 307 12.13 20.76 -16.21
N THR A 308 11.72 20.36 -17.42
CA THR A 308 12.20 19.13 -18.06
C THR A 308 13.59 19.31 -18.65
N THR A 309 14.48 18.34 -18.43
CA THR A 309 15.79 18.28 -19.06
C THR A 309 15.79 17.48 -20.37
N ALA A 310 14.61 17.13 -20.89
CA ALA A 310 14.44 16.42 -22.17
C ALA A 310 14.72 17.30 -23.40
N VAL A 311 14.51 18.61 -23.28
CA VAL A 311 14.83 19.63 -24.30
C VAL A 311 15.48 20.84 -23.64
N PRO A 312 16.42 21.53 -24.30
CA PRO A 312 16.96 22.77 -23.78
C PRO A 312 15.98 23.94 -23.99
N ILE A 313 15.98 24.86 -23.04
CA ILE A 313 15.13 26.06 -23.02
C ILE A 313 15.82 27.17 -23.81
N ARG A 314 15.14 27.71 -24.82
CA ARG A 314 15.59 28.79 -25.70
C ARG A 314 15.40 30.17 -25.06
N GLY A 315 14.35 30.34 -24.26
CA GLY A 315 14.00 31.63 -23.66
C GLY A 315 12.69 31.61 -22.87
N LEU A 316 12.32 32.78 -22.34
CA LEU A 316 11.19 33.02 -21.44
C LEU A 316 10.32 34.17 -21.99
N ARG A 317 9.02 33.92 -22.15
CA ARG A 317 7.98 34.94 -22.37
C ARG A 317 7.52 35.48 -21.02
N ILE A 318 7.36 36.80 -20.93
CA ILE A 318 6.97 37.53 -19.72
C ILE A 318 5.82 38.48 -20.05
N PHE A 319 4.69 38.39 -19.36
CA PHE A 319 3.65 39.43 -19.41
C PHE A 319 3.64 40.20 -18.07
N PRO A 320 4.34 41.35 -17.98
CA PRO A 320 4.33 42.18 -16.78
C PRO A 320 2.96 42.84 -16.59
N GLY A 321 2.59 43.11 -15.33
CA GLY A 321 1.26 43.65 -15.00
C GLY A 321 0.14 42.60 -15.10
N HIS A 322 -1.10 43.06 -14.95
CA HIS A 322 -2.29 42.20 -14.95
C HIS A 322 -3.11 42.36 -16.23
N GLY A 323 -3.01 41.40 -17.16
CA GLY A 323 -3.55 41.47 -18.52
C GLY A 323 -5.08 41.34 -18.67
N ARG A 324 -5.85 41.45 -17.58
CA ARG A 324 -7.32 41.28 -17.60
C ARG A 324 -8.06 42.40 -18.34
N SER A 325 -7.57 43.63 -18.22
CA SER A 325 -8.02 44.81 -18.97
C SER A 325 -6.99 45.93 -18.85
N ALA A 326 -7.09 46.96 -19.70
CA ALA A 326 -6.29 48.18 -19.60
C ALA A 326 -6.28 48.78 -18.18
N GLU A 327 -7.47 48.88 -17.57
CA GLU A 327 -7.65 49.37 -16.21
C GLU A 327 -6.91 48.52 -15.16
N HIS A 328 -6.84 47.19 -15.33
CA HIS A 328 -6.08 46.33 -14.43
C HIS A 328 -4.57 46.47 -14.66
N PHE A 329 -4.12 46.58 -15.91
CA PHE A 329 -2.71 46.76 -16.27
C PHE A 329 -2.12 48.08 -15.74
N GLU A 330 -2.91 49.16 -15.74
CA GLU A 330 -2.53 50.45 -15.15
C GLU A 330 -2.71 50.53 -13.63
N SER A 331 -3.52 49.63 -13.04
CA SER A 331 -3.80 49.65 -11.59
C SER A 331 -2.63 49.11 -10.75
N TYR A 332 -2.11 47.93 -11.11
CA TYR A 332 -1.10 47.21 -10.34
C TYR A 332 0.33 47.72 -10.63
N ALA A 333 1.27 47.46 -9.72
CA ALA A 333 2.67 47.69 -10.00
C ALA A 333 3.18 46.66 -11.04
N ARG A 334 4.16 47.07 -11.84
CA ARG A 334 4.75 46.25 -12.91
C ARG A 334 6.23 46.01 -12.59
N PRO A 335 6.78 44.78 -12.77
CA PRO A 335 8.21 44.59 -12.62
C PRO A 335 8.96 45.36 -13.72
N THR A 336 10.10 45.94 -13.37
CA THR A 336 11.05 46.55 -14.31
C THR A 336 12.36 45.77 -14.39
N GLU A 337 12.67 44.97 -13.37
CA GLU A 337 13.88 44.15 -13.32
C GLU A 337 13.59 42.84 -12.59
N LEU A 338 13.99 41.72 -13.20
CA LEU A 338 13.87 40.37 -12.63
C LEU A 338 15.25 39.69 -12.53
N LEU A 339 15.43 38.83 -11.52
CA LEU A 339 16.50 37.83 -11.49
C LEU A 339 15.91 36.49 -11.91
N ILE A 340 16.40 35.93 -13.03
CA ILE A 340 16.12 34.56 -13.44
C ILE A 340 17.29 33.67 -12.96
N GLY A 341 17.01 32.55 -12.31
CA GLY A 341 18.03 31.65 -11.76
C GLY A 341 17.76 30.19 -12.11
N LEU A 342 18.83 29.43 -12.39
CA LEU A 342 18.78 28.06 -12.90
C LEU A 342 19.35 27.03 -11.92
N SER A 343 18.99 25.76 -12.12
CA SER A 343 19.42 24.63 -11.28
C SER A 343 20.95 24.38 -11.18
N ASP A 344 21.76 24.97 -12.07
CA ASP A 344 23.22 24.81 -12.16
C ASP A 344 24.01 25.96 -11.49
N GLY A 345 23.32 27.01 -11.03
CA GLY A 345 23.94 28.21 -10.47
C GLY A 345 23.95 29.42 -11.42
N LEU A 346 23.58 29.27 -12.70
CA LEU A 346 23.47 30.40 -13.62
C LEU A 346 22.38 31.38 -13.20
N ARG A 347 22.68 32.68 -13.35
CA ARG A 347 21.80 33.80 -13.01
C ARG A 347 21.76 34.78 -14.19
N PHE A 348 20.58 35.22 -14.57
CA PHE A 348 20.36 36.28 -15.54
C PHE A 348 19.61 37.43 -14.89
N ARG A 349 20.12 38.65 -15.01
CA ARG A 349 19.45 39.88 -14.57
C ARG A 349 18.75 40.47 -15.78
N VAL A 350 17.43 40.38 -15.78
CA VAL A 350 16.57 40.71 -16.92
C VAL A 350 15.97 42.09 -16.70
N THR A 351 16.34 43.04 -17.55
CA THR A 351 15.68 44.35 -17.64
C THR A 351 14.42 44.21 -18.50
N LEU A 352 13.31 44.80 -18.06
CA LEU A 352 12.05 44.86 -18.81
C LEU A 352 11.83 46.30 -19.31
N PRO A 353 11.78 46.54 -20.64
CA PRO A 353 11.63 47.88 -21.19
C PRO A 353 10.22 48.46 -20.97
N GLU A 354 10.14 49.80 -20.93
CA GLU A 354 8.86 50.51 -21.01
C GLU A 354 8.33 50.43 -22.45
N VAL A 355 7.21 49.72 -22.63
CA VAL A 355 6.49 49.54 -23.90
C VAL A 355 5.04 50.00 -23.74
N SER A 356 4.38 50.42 -24.83
CA SER A 356 2.97 50.82 -24.71
C SER A 356 2.09 49.62 -24.41
N GLN A 357 0.95 49.89 -23.75
CA GLN A 357 -0.02 48.86 -23.43
C GLN A 357 -0.63 48.21 -24.68
N GLU A 358 -0.75 48.95 -25.78
CA GLU A 358 -1.29 48.44 -27.04
C GLU A 358 -0.32 47.43 -27.69
N GLU A 359 0.96 47.82 -27.83
CA GLU A 359 2.03 46.94 -28.36
C GLU A 359 2.20 45.68 -27.50
N LEU A 360 2.17 45.78 -26.17
CA LEU A 360 2.33 44.64 -25.28
C LEU A 360 1.17 43.65 -25.38
N PHE A 361 -0.06 44.13 -25.52
CA PHE A 361 -1.24 43.28 -25.69
C PHE A 361 -1.30 42.67 -27.11
N GLU A 362 -0.89 43.38 -28.16
CA GLU A 362 -0.82 42.85 -29.53
C GLU A 362 0.28 41.80 -29.68
N ALA A 363 1.48 42.06 -29.16
CA ALA A 363 2.58 41.08 -29.16
C ALA A 363 2.33 39.91 -28.19
N GLY A 364 1.41 40.05 -27.24
CA GLY A 364 1.09 39.03 -26.26
C GLY A 364 2.15 38.87 -25.16
N GLY A 365 2.91 39.91 -24.86
CA GLY A 365 3.99 39.93 -23.86
C GLY A 365 5.38 40.24 -24.42
N LEU A 366 6.35 40.37 -23.53
CA LEU A 366 7.77 40.49 -23.82
C LEU A 366 8.41 39.10 -23.94
N TYR A 367 9.56 39.02 -24.59
CA TYR A 367 10.37 37.80 -24.73
C TYR A 367 11.85 38.05 -24.38
N VAL A 368 12.44 37.07 -23.70
CA VAL A 368 13.86 37.02 -23.32
C VAL A 368 14.48 35.78 -23.95
N THR A 369 15.48 35.97 -24.81
CA THR A 369 16.28 34.87 -25.39
C THR A 369 17.50 34.62 -24.51
N PHE A 370 17.80 33.35 -24.17
CA PHE A 370 19.06 33.03 -23.51
C PHE A 370 20.22 33.00 -24.53
N PRO A 371 21.46 33.40 -24.17
CA PRO A 371 22.59 33.45 -25.11
C PRO A 371 22.90 32.12 -25.80
N GLU A 372 22.71 31.02 -25.07
CA GLU A 372 22.71 29.64 -25.60
C GLU A 372 21.51 28.88 -24.97
N PRO A 373 20.92 27.88 -25.65
CA PRO A 373 19.82 27.11 -25.07
C PRO A 373 20.24 26.29 -23.85
N VAL A 374 19.58 26.48 -22.71
CA VAL A 374 19.99 25.94 -21.40
C VAL A 374 19.28 24.63 -21.05
N TYR A 375 20.01 23.66 -20.48
CA TYR A 375 19.42 22.50 -19.83
C TYR A 375 19.30 22.76 -18.34
N THR A 376 18.08 22.84 -17.82
CA THR A 376 17.83 23.06 -16.39
C THR A 376 16.72 22.17 -15.86
N SER A 377 16.80 21.76 -14.59
CA SER A 377 15.73 21.05 -13.88
C SER A 377 14.84 21.98 -13.05
N CYS A 378 15.25 23.24 -12.86
CA CYS A 378 14.49 24.25 -12.14
C CYS A 378 14.81 25.65 -12.65
N LEU A 379 13.79 26.48 -12.80
CA LEU A 379 13.92 27.91 -13.11
C LEU A 379 13.15 28.74 -12.09
N SER A 380 13.79 29.74 -11.52
CA SER A 380 13.16 30.72 -10.62
C SER A 380 13.18 32.11 -11.22
N ALA A 381 12.15 32.91 -10.92
CA ALA A 381 12.04 34.31 -11.33
C ALA A 381 11.72 35.17 -10.09
N MET A 382 12.61 36.10 -9.73
CA MET A 382 12.52 37.00 -8.58
C MET A 382 12.41 38.46 -9.03
N ILE A 383 11.60 39.25 -8.34
CA ILE A 383 11.49 40.69 -8.59
C ILE A 383 12.67 41.42 -7.95
N LEU A 384 13.45 42.16 -8.74
CA LEU A 384 14.50 43.06 -8.26
C LEU A 384 14.04 44.53 -8.22
N GLY A 385 13.20 44.93 -9.17
CA GLY A 385 12.65 46.28 -9.29
C GLY A 385 11.23 46.28 -9.86
N SER A 386 10.43 47.27 -9.47
CA SER A 386 9.06 47.46 -9.94
C SER A 386 8.66 48.94 -9.96
N GLU A 387 7.81 49.32 -10.90
CA GLU A 387 7.18 50.64 -10.95
C GLU A 387 5.74 50.64 -10.38
N PRO A 388 5.34 51.63 -9.56
CA PRO A 388 4.01 51.65 -8.95
C PRO A 388 2.92 52.10 -9.94
N GLY A 389 1.89 51.27 -10.12
CA GLY A 389 0.67 51.61 -10.86
C GLY A 389 -0.24 52.60 -10.13
N ALA A 390 -1.39 52.89 -10.73
CA ALA A 390 -2.34 53.89 -10.26
C ALA A 390 -2.85 53.65 -8.82
N MET A 391 -2.93 52.40 -8.36
CA MET A 391 -3.37 52.07 -7.00
C MET A 391 -2.41 52.61 -5.91
N ALA A 392 -1.17 52.96 -6.25
CA ALA A 392 -0.25 53.64 -5.34
C ALA A 392 -0.75 55.03 -4.89
N ARG A 393 -1.63 55.64 -5.69
CA ARG A 393 -2.21 56.97 -5.46
C ARG A 393 -3.63 56.93 -4.88
N ALA A 394 -4.22 55.74 -4.77
CA ALA A 394 -5.57 55.50 -4.25
C ALA A 394 -5.76 55.97 -2.79
N PRO A 395 -7.02 56.07 -2.28
CA PRO A 395 -7.31 56.34 -0.87
C PRO A 395 -6.61 55.37 0.09
N GLU A 396 -6.35 55.83 1.32
CA GLU A 396 -5.46 55.14 2.26
C GLU A 396 -5.86 53.68 2.57
N ALA A 397 -7.15 53.39 2.65
CA ALA A 397 -7.65 52.03 2.92
C ALA A 397 -7.36 51.02 1.80
N GLU A 398 -7.29 51.47 0.54
CA GLU A 398 -6.92 50.64 -0.62
C GLU A 398 -5.40 50.64 -0.81
N ARG A 399 -4.75 51.79 -0.61
CA ARG A 399 -3.30 51.95 -0.68
C ARG A 399 -2.57 51.04 0.32
N ARG A 400 -3.08 50.93 1.55
CA ARG A 400 -2.59 49.99 2.59
C ARG A 400 -2.86 48.51 2.27
N ARG A 401 -3.70 48.18 1.29
CA ARG A 401 -4.03 46.79 0.90
C ARG A 401 -3.28 46.30 -0.34
N LEU A 402 -3.24 47.13 -1.40
CA LEU A 402 -2.76 46.74 -2.73
C LEU A 402 -1.86 47.80 -3.40
N GLY A 403 -1.61 48.94 -2.76
CA GLY A 403 -1.08 50.13 -3.42
C GLY A 403 0.31 50.00 -4.06
N ARG A 404 1.09 48.96 -3.73
CA ARG A 404 2.38 48.67 -4.37
C ARG A 404 2.53 47.19 -4.75
N SER A 405 1.42 46.47 -4.89
CA SER A 405 1.43 45.06 -5.25
C SER A 405 1.84 44.87 -6.71
N VAL A 406 2.86 44.06 -6.95
CA VAL A 406 3.41 43.79 -8.29
C VAL A 406 2.65 42.63 -8.91
N ALA A 407 2.22 42.77 -10.16
CA ALA A 407 1.52 41.73 -10.91
C ALA A 407 2.34 41.20 -12.09
N ILE A 408 2.24 39.89 -12.34
CA ILE A 408 2.72 39.22 -13.55
C ILE A 408 1.63 38.23 -14.00
N SER A 409 1.09 38.43 -15.20
CA SER A 409 0.06 37.55 -15.77
C SER A 409 0.61 36.30 -16.44
N GLU A 410 1.87 36.28 -16.86
CA GLU A 410 2.43 35.16 -17.63
C GLU A 410 3.96 35.06 -17.48
N LEU A 411 4.46 33.82 -17.30
CA LEU A 411 5.85 33.39 -17.35
C LEU A 411 5.90 32.02 -18.06
N SER A 412 6.02 32.02 -19.40
CA SER A 412 6.07 30.79 -20.21
C SER A 412 7.49 30.50 -20.70
N LEU A 413 8.03 29.31 -20.46
CA LEU A 413 9.27 28.88 -21.12
C LEU A 413 9.00 28.48 -22.57
N THR A 414 10.04 28.62 -23.40
CA THR A 414 10.08 28.14 -24.78
C THR A 414 11.28 27.22 -24.97
N SER A 415 11.10 26.10 -25.66
CA SER A 415 12.14 25.12 -25.93
C SER A 415 12.78 25.32 -27.31
N THR A 416 13.80 24.53 -27.64
CA THR A 416 14.36 24.51 -29.00
C THR A 416 13.47 23.84 -30.05
N VAL A 417 12.48 23.02 -29.64
CA VAL A 417 11.58 22.30 -30.56
C VAL A 417 10.24 23.02 -30.79
N ASP A 418 9.96 24.11 -30.08
CA ASP A 418 8.83 24.99 -30.41
C ASP A 418 9.12 25.74 -31.71
N ALA A 419 8.19 25.64 -32.67
CA ALA A 419 8.26 26.21 -34.00
C ALA A 419 6.97 27.01 -34.34
N PRO A 420 6.93 27.80 -35.43
CA PRO A 420 5.79 28.65 -35.76
C PRO A 420 4.48 27.92 -36.12
N THR A 421 4.48 26.59 -36.25
CA THR A 421 3.29 25.79 -36.58
C THR A 421 3.26 24.46 -35.81
N GLU A 422 2.07 23.86 -35.68
CA GLU A 422 1.87 22.56 -35.04
C GLU A 422 2.58 21.44 -35.80
N ASP A 423 2.46 21.38 -37.13
CA ASP A 423 3.12 20.38 -37.97
C ASP A 423 4.66 20.46 -37.89
N GLU A 424 5.23 21.66 -37.84
CA GLU A 424 6.68 21.85 -37.73
C GLU A 424 7.18 21.48 -36.33
N THR A 425 6.46 21.89 -35.28
CA THR A 425 6.74 21.49 -33.89
C THR A 425 6.65 19.98 -33.72
N ALA A 426 5.60 19.34 -34.27
CA ALA A 426 5.44 17.89 -34.25
C ALA A 426 6.60 17.17 -34.93
N ARG A 427 7.04 17.61 -36.12
CA ARG A 427 8.21 17.05 -36.80
C ARG A 427 9.50 17.22 -35.97
N GLN A 428 9.76 18.40 -35.42
CA GLN A 428 10.96 18.62 -34.59
C GLN A 428 11.00 17.71 -33.35
N ILE A 429 9.86 17.50 -32.68
CA ILE A 429 9.77 16.56 -31.54
C ILE A 429 9.97 15.11 -32.01
N VAL A 430 9.36 14.69 -33.12
CA VAL A 430 9.52 13.34 -33.70
C VAL A 430 10.98 13.08 -34.08
N ASP A 431 11.66 14.06 -34.68
CA ASP A 431 13.08 13.95 -35.04
C ASP A 431 13.99 13.81 -33.82
N GLU A 432 13.71 14.48 -32.70
CA GLU A 432 14.43 14.26 -31.43
C GLU A 432 14.10 12.89 -30.83
N VAL A 433 12.85 12.43 -30.87
CA VAL A 433 12.47 11.06 -30.43
C VAL A 433 13.19 9.99 -31.26
N ILE A 434 13.36 10.19 -32.56
CA ILE A 434 14.12 9.30 -33.43
C ILE A 434 15.60 9.29 -33.05
N ARG A 435 16.18 10.43 -32.66
CA ARG A 435 17.61 10.53 -32.31
C ARG A 435 17.94 10.04 -30.89
N GLU A 436 17.10 10.34 -29.90
CA GLU A 436 17.35 10.06 -28.47
C GLU A 436 17.41 8.53 -28.15
N PRO A 437 18.57 7.98 -27.73
CA PRO A 437 18.71 6.56 -27.39
C PRO A 437 17.97 6.12 -26.12
N GLN A 438 17.73 6.99 -25.14
CA GLN A 438 17.13 6.66 -23.86
C GLN A 438 15.60 6.60 -23.91
N ALA A 439 15.02 5.45 -23.54
CA ALA A 439 13.57 5.24 -23.60
C ALA A 439 12.76 6.21 -22.72
N GLN A 440 13.26 6.53 -21.52
CA GLN A 440 12.61 7.47 -20.59
C GLN A 440 12.51 8.89 -21.16
N ARG A 441 13.54 9.34 -21.88
CA ARG A 441 13.54 10.67 -22.53
C ARG A 441 12.64 10.70 -23.76
N ARG A 442 12.62 9.65 -24.58
CA ARG A 442 11.64 9.51 -25.68
C ARG A 442 10.20 9.58 -25.18
N ASP A 443 9.91 8.99 -24.02
CA ASP A 443 8.58 9.00 -23.38
C ASP A 443 8.21 10.39 -22.82
N GLN A 444 9.19 11.18 -22.36
CA GLN A 444 9.00 12.61 -22.01
C GLN A 444 8.72 13.46 -23.26
N LEU A 445 9.56 13.34 -24.30
CA LEU A 445 9.39 14.02 -25.59
C LEU A 445 8.02 13.69 -26.23
N ALA A 446 7.62 12.42 -26.23
CA ALA A 446 6.33 11.98 -26.75
C ALA A 446 5.15 12.70 -26.08
N ARG A 447 5.20 12.94 -24.76
CA ARG A 447 4.13 13.65 -24.04
C ARG A 447 4.04 15.15 -24.35
N MET A 448 5.09 15.78 -24.88
CA MET A 448 5.04 17.18 -25.29
C MET A 448 4.06 17.41 -26.46
N THR A 449 3.83 16.37 -27.29
CA THR A 449 2.92 16.41 -28.45
C THR A 449 1.42 16.39 -28.10
N THR A 450 1.04 16.18 -26.84
CA THR A 450 -0.35 15.84 -26.46
C THR A 450 -1.39 16.94 -26.68
N ARG A 451 -1.00 18.20 -26.92
CA ARG A 451 -1.93 19.27 -27.37
C ARG A 451 -2.05 19.41 -28.88
N ILE A 452 -1.19 18.76 -29.67
CA ILE A 452 -1.14 18.84 -31.14
C ILE A 452 -1.35 17.45 -31.79
N PRO A 453 -2.38 16.67 -31.40
CA PRO A 453 -2.47 15.24 -31.68
C PRO A 453 -2.48 14.89 -33.16
N SER A 454 -3.25 15.60 -34.00
CA SER A 454 -3.35 15.29 -35.43
C SER A 454 -2.04 15.60 -36.16
N ALA A 455 -1.36 16.71 -35.82
CA ALA A 455 -0.01 17.03 -36.31
C ALA A 455 1.02 15.97 -35.87
N ALA A 456 0.93 15.51 -34.62
CA ALA A 456 1.80 14.45 -34.07
C ALA A 456 1.61 13.11 -34.77
N VAL A 457 0.35 12.71 -35.02
CA VAL A 457 0.03 11.48 -35.77
C VAL A 457 0.51 11.60 -37.23
N ASN A 458 0.34 12.74 -37.89
CA ASN A 458 0.84 12.98 -39.24
C ASN A 458 2.37 12.87 -39.30
N ALA A 459 3.10 13.55 -38.42
CA ALA A 459 4.57 13.50 -38.38
C ALA A 459 5.10 12.09 -38.08
N VAL A 460 4.45 11.33 -37.20
CA VAL A 460 4.80 9.91 -37.00
C VAL A 460 4.49 9.06 -38.23
N ASP A 461 3.34 9.26 -38.90
CA ASP A 461 2.95 8.51 -40.09
C ASP A 461 3.83 8.82 -41.33
N GLU A 462 4.45 10.00 -41.41
CA GLU A 462 5.55 10.26 -42.35
C GLU A 462 6.72 9.29 -42.11
N VAL A 463 7.14 9.12 -40.85
CA VAL A 463 8.20 8.19 -40.45
C VAL A 463 7.77 6.73 -40.64
N LEU A 464 6.51 6.38 -40.39
CA LEU A 464 6.01 5.00 -40.58
C LEU A 464 5.91 4.58 -42.05
N ARG A 465 6.04 5.52 -43.00
CA ARG A 465 6.21 5.23 -44.43
C ARG A 465 7.68 5.06 -44.85
N GLY A 466 8.64 5.50 -44.03
CA GLY A 466 10.07 5.40 -44.30
C GLY A 466 10.67 4.01 -44.00
N ASP A 467 11.81 3.72 -44.64
CA ASP A 467 12.47 2.41 -44.55
C ASP A 467 13.22 2.15 -43.23
N ASP A 468 13.67 3.19 -42.51
CA ASP A 468 14.43 3.04 -41.27
C ASP A 468 13.60 2.40 -40.14
N ALA A 469 13.89 1.13 -39.87
CA ALA A 469 13.24 0.36 -38.81
C ALA A 469 13.55 0.85 -37.39
N THR A 470 14.68 1.54 -37.18
CA THR A 470 15.04 2.14 -35.89
C THR A 470 14.23 3.40 -35.63
N ALA A 471 14.07 4.25 -36.65
CA ALA A 471 13.18 5.41 -36.58
C ALA A 471 11.73 4.98 -36.31
N ARG A 472 11.22 3.97 -37.01
CA ARG A 472 9.87 3.43 -36.75
C ARG A 472 9.71 2.84 -35.35
N ASP A 473 10.66 2.04 -34.84
CA ASP A 473 10.57 1.47 -33.48
C ASP A 473 10.56 2.56 -32.38
N ARG A 474 11.24 3.69 -32.62
CA ARG A 474 11.25 4.85 -31.72
C ARG A 474 9.99 5.72 -31.85
N ALA A 475 9.44 5.88 -33.06
CA ALA A 475 8.29 6.75 -33.33
C ALA A 475 6.92 6.08 -33.07
N VAL A 476 6.74 4.80 -33.39
CA VAL A 476 5.45 4.08 -33.18
C VAL A 476 4.90 4.22 -31.74
N PRO A 477 5.72 4.14 -30.66
CA PRO A 477 5.24 4.35 -29.29
C PRO A 477 4.58 5.71 -29.04
N MET A 478 4.91 6.76 -29.79
CA MET A 478 4.29 8.09 -29.64
C MET A 478 2.78 8.09 -29.93
N LEU A 479 2.30 7.14 -30.75
CA LEU A 479 0.87 6.97 -31.05
C LEU A 479 0.07 6.47 -29.84
N ALA A 480 0.72 5.77 -28.91
CA ALA A 480 0.07 5.16 -27.74
C ALA A 480 -0.55 6.20 -26.78
N THR A 481 -0.06 7.43 -26.79
CA THR A 481 -0.55 8.55 -25.95
C THR A 481 -1.51 9.49 -26.68
N GLN A 482 -1.77 9.28 -27.97
CA GLN A 482 -2.65 10.14 -28.76
C GLN A 482 -4.12 9.68 -28.67
N PRO A 483 -5.10 10.53 -29.06
CA PRO A 483 -6.50 10.13 -29.13
C PRO A 483 -6.69 8.91 -30.05
N SER A 484 -7.60 8.01 -29.65
CA SER A 484 -7.83 6.75 -30.36
C SER A 484 -8.31 6.94 -31.80
N GLU A 485 -9.02 8.05 -32.07
CA GLU A 485 -9.64 8.36 -33.36
C GLU A 485 -8.60 8.77 -34.40
N ASP A 486 -7.59 9.57 -34.02
CA ASP A 486 -6.43 9.89 -34.88
C ASP A 486 -5.47 8.68 -34.99
N ALA A 487 -5.17 8.00 -33.88
CA ALA A 487 -4.06 7.04 -33.81
C ALA A 487 -4.36 5.66 -34.42
N LEU A 488 -5.59 5.13 -34.23
CA LEU A 488 -5.92 3.77 -34.66
C LEU A 488 -5.89 3.56 -36.18
N PRO A 489 -6.37 4.49 -37.04
CA PRO A 489 -6.23 4.37 -38.50
C PRO A 489 -4.77 4.17 -38.93
N THR A 490 -3.86 5.00 -38.42
CA THR A 490 -2.41 4.94 -38.66
C THR A 490 -1.81 3.64 -38.16
N LEU A 491 -2.14 3.22 -36.93
CA LEU A 491 -1.67 1.95 -36.36
C LEU A 491 -2.17 0.72 -37.14
N MET A 492 -3.41 0.72 -37.64
CA MET A 492 -3.93 -0.38 -38.48
C MET A 492 -3.27 -0.39 -39.87
N ALA A 493 -3.04 0.79 -40.47
CA ALA A 493 -2.32 0.92 -41.73
C ALA A 493 -0.86 0.46 -41.60
N HIS A 494 -0.20 0.69 -40.45
CA HIS A 494 1.14 0.18 -40.18
C HIS A 494 1.15 -1.32 -39.88
N LEU A 495 0.26 -1.81 -39.01
CA LEU A 495 0.10 -3.24 -38.69
C LEU A 495 -0.08 -4.11 -39.95
N SER A 496 -0.80 -3.59 -40.93
CA SER A 496 -1.00 -4.23 -42.24
C SER A 496 0.32 -4.42 -43.00
N ARG A 497 1.17 -3.38 -43.04
CA ARG A 497 2.44 -3.34 -43.80
C ARG A 497 3.62 -4.00 -43.10
N VAL A 498 3.79 -3.79 -41.79
CA VAL A 498 4.95 -4.23 -41.01
C VAL A 498 5.10 -5.76 -41.01
N ARG A 499 6.34 -6.26 -41.10
CA ARG A 499 6.65 -7.70 -41.04
C ARG A 499 6.76 -8.18 -39.59
N THR A 500 6.45 -9.45 -39.33
CA THR A 500 6.45 -10.01 -37.95
C THR A 500 7.85 -10.23 -37.35
N ASP A 501 8.90 -10.05 -38.15
CA ASP A 501 10.32 -10.10 -37.78
C ASP A 501 10.98 -8.71 -37.70
N ALA A 502 10.27 -7.64 -38.09
CA ALA A 502 10.76 -6.27 -37.93
C ALA A 502 10.72 -5.84 -36.45
N VAL A 503 11.69 -5.02 -36.03
CA VAL A 503 11.79 -4.53 -34.64
C VAL A 503 10.52 -3.80 -34.19
N ASP A 504 10.01 -2.93 -35.06
CA ASP A 504 8.84 -2.07 -34.82
C ASP A 504 7.51 -2.84 -34.72
N TYR A 505 7.48 -4.15 -35.03
CA TYR A 505 6.27 -4.97 -34.89
C TYR A 505 5.80 -5.07 -33.43
N ARG A 506 6.72 -5.24 -32.48
CA ARG A 506 6.39 -5.31 -31.04
C ARG A 506 5.99 -3.95 -30.48
N ALA A 507 6.58 -2.86 -30.96
CA ALA A 507 6.15 -1.50 -30.63
C ALA A 507 4.72 -1.26 -31.11
N THR A 508 4.41 -1.64 -32.36
CA THR A 508 3.07 -1.51 -32.97
C THR A 508 2.01 -2.24 -32.14
N GLN A 509 2.25 -3.49 -31.74
CA GLN A 509 1.33 -4.26 -30.91
C GLN A 509 1.11 -3.67 -29.51
N ARG A 510 2.09 -2.95 -28.94
CA ARG A 510 1.97 -2.26 -27.66
C ARG A 510 1.18 -0.95 -27.80
N ALA A 511 1.46 -0.16 -28.83
CA ALA A 511 0.74 1.09 -29.10
C ALA A 511 -0.76 0.82 -29.33
N ILE A 512 -1.10 -0.20 -30.12
CA ILE A 512 -2.49 -0.62 -30.31
C ILE A 512 -3.15 -1.04 -28.98
N ALA A 513 -2.42 -1.78 -28.12
CA ALA A 513 -2.96 -2.23 -26.84
C ALA A 513 -3.24 -1.07 -25.85
N ALA A 514 -2.55 0.06 -25.98
CA ALA A 514 -2.76 1.24 -25.13
C ALA A 514 -4.16 1.87 -25.31
N HIS A 515 -4.78 1.71 -26.48
CA HIS A 515 -6.12 2.24 -26.76
C HIS A 515 -7.27 1.32 -26.26
N GLY A 516 -6.96 0.21 -25.59
CA GLY A 516 -7.97 -0.67 -24.97
C GLY A 516 -8.97 -1.25 -25.96
N GLY A 517 -10.21 -1.44 -25.52
CA GLY A 517 -11.29 -2.04 -26.34
C GLY A 517 -11.71 -1.24 -27.57
N ARG A 518 -11.30 0.03 -27.70
CA ARG A 518 -11.50 0.82 -28.93
C ARG A 518 -10.71 0.25 -30.12
N ALA A 519 -9.62 -0.47 -29.85
CA ALA A 519 -8.83 -1.13 -30.89
C ALA A 519 -9.45 -2.45 -31.38
N ALA A 520 -10.42 -3.04 -30.68
CA ALA A 520 -10.85 -4.41 -30.95
C ALA A 520 -11.59 -4.58 -32.29
N ASP A 521 -12.54 -3.71 -32.64
CA ASP A 521 -13.19 -3.77 -33.97
C ASP A 521 -12.24 -3.43 -35.12
N PRO A 522 -11.41 -2.37 -35.07
CA PRO A 522 -10.36 -2.14 -36.07
C PRO A 522 -9.40 -3.32 -36.24
N LEU A 523 -9.11 -4.09 -35.19
CA LEU A 523 -8.32 -5.31 -35.27
C LEU A 523 -9.08 -6.49 -35.88
N LEU A 524 -10.38 -6.66 -35.58
CA LEU A 524 -11.24 -7.68 -36.17
C LEU A 524 -11.41 -7.45 -37.67
N ASP A 525 -11.69 -6.21 -38.09
CA ASP A 525 -11.86 -5.84 -39.49
C ASP A 525 -10.55 -5.97 -40.30
N ARG A 526 -9.39 -5.95 -39.62
CA ARG A 526 -8.08 -6.26 -40.21
C ARG A 526 -7.73 -7.75 -40.17
N LEU A 527 -8.25 -8.50 -39.21
CA LEU A 527 -8.02 -9.94 -39.07
C LEU A 527 -8.47 -10.70 -40.33
N ASP A 528 -9.61 -10.31 -40.89
CA ASP A 528 -10.17 -10.87 -42.13
C ASP A 528 -9.29 -10.63 -43.37
N THR A 529 -8.34 -9.68 -43.30
CA THR A 529 -7.35 -9.41 -44.37
C THR A 529 -6.03 -10.16 -44.21
N PHE A 530 -5.82 -10.85 -43.07
CA PHE A 530 -4.58 -11.57 -42.80
C PHE A 530 -4.73 -13.07 -43.11
N ASN A 531 -3.66 -13.68 -43.60
CA ASN A 531 -3.63 -15.12 -43.87
C ASN A 531 -3.66 -15.93 -42.55
N PRO A 532 -4.62 -16.83 -42.33
CA PRO A 532 -4.72 -17.64 -41.10
C PRO A 532 -3.50 -18.53 -40.80
N THR A 533 -2.66 -18.87 -41.79
CA THR A 533 -1.42 -19.63 -41.53
C THR A 533 -0.28 -18.78 -40.99
N GLU A 534 -0.39 -17.44 -41.05
CA GLU A 534 0.68 -16.54 -40.64
C GLU A 534 0.66 -16.22 -39.15
N ARG A 535 1.86 -15.98 -38.62
CA ARG A 535 2.03 -15.48 -37.25
C ARG A 535 1.28 -14.16 -37.01
N LYS A 536 1.13 -13.31 -38.03
CA LYS A 536 0.41 -12.03 -37.91
C LYS A 536 -1.05 -12.23 -37.48
N TYR A 537 -1.76 -13.19 -38.10
CA TYR A 537 -3.13 -13.54 -37.73
C TYR A 537 -3.21 -14.03 -36.27
N VAL A 538 -2.34 -14.97 -35.88
CA VAL A 538 -2.31 -15.54 -34.52
C VAL A 538 -2.03 -14.47 -33.46
N ASP A 539 -1.04 -13.60 -33.68
CA ASP A 539 -0.71 -12.55 -32.71
C ASP A 539 -1.76 -11.41 -32.71
N THR A 540 -2.53 -11.21 -33.79
CA THR A 540 -3.73 -10.34 -33.80
C THR A 540 -4.90 -10.95 -33.01
N VAL A 541 -5.19 -12.25 -33.15
CA VAL A 541 -6.22 -12.94 -32.33
C VAL A 541 -5.93 -12.80 -30.83
N ARG A 542 -4.64 -12.94 -30.44
CA ARG A 542 -4.16 -12.72 -29.06
C ARG A 542 -4.23 -11.26 -28.59
N LEU A 543 -4.27 -10.30 -29.51
CA LEU A 543 -4.44 -8.89 -29.21
C LEU A 543 -5.93 -8.58 -28.99
N ILE A 544 -6.80 -9.04 -29.90
CA ILE A 544 -8.27 -8.97 -29.75
C ILE A 544 -8.70 -9.62 -28.43
N GLY A 545 -8.24 -10.83 -28.14
CA GLY A 545 -8.57 -11.56 -26.90
C GLY A 545 -8.14 -10.89 -25.59
N ARG A 546 -7.31 -9.83 -25.63
CA ARG A 546 -6.92 -9.03 -24.45
C ARG A 546 -7.62 -7.68 -24.37
N LEU A 547 -8.35 -7.28 -25.40
CA LEU A 547 -8.92 -5.93 -25.57
C LEU A 547 -10.44 -5.94 -25.80
N GLY A 548 -10.95 -6.98 -26.45
CA GLY A 548 -12.35 -7.07 -26.87
C GLY A 548 -13.33 -7.28 -25.73
N SER A 549 -14.44 -6.55 -25.79
CA SER A 549 -15.65 -6.84 -25.02
C SER A 549 -16.30 -8.15 -25.46
N PRO A 550 -17.19 -8.77 -24.65
CA PRO A 550 -17.88 -10.02 -25.02
C PRO A 550 -18.52 -10.01 -26.41
N ILE A 551 -19.12 -8.89 -26.83
CA ILE A 551 -19.76 -8.71 -28.15
C ILE A 551 -18.72 -8.76 -29.28
N GLN A 552 -17.52 -8.20 -29.07
CA GLN A 552 -16.43 -8.23 -30.05
C GLN A 552 -15.77 -9.61 -30.10
N LEU A 553 -15.65 -10.31 -28.96
CA LEU A 553 -15.13 -11.68 -28.90
C LEU A 553 -16.10 -12.69 -29.54
N GLU A 554 -17.40 -12.43 -29.52
CA GLU A 554 -18.44 -13.21 -30.21
C GLU A 554 -18.15 -13.38 -31.71
N ARG A 555 -17.63 -12.33 -32.39
CA ARG A 555 -17.22 -12.39 -33.81
C ARG A 555 -16.23 -13.53 -34.08
N LEU A 556 -15.34 -13.88 -33.13
CA LEU A 556 -14.36 -14.97 -33.27
C LEU A 556 -14.98 -16.38 -33.20
N ILE A 557 -16.18 -16.53 -32.61
CA ILE A 557 -16.88 -17.82 -32.49
C ILE A 557 -17.37 -18.32 -33.86
N SER A 558 -17.62 -17.41 -34.80
CA SER A 558 -17.96 -17.74 -36.19
C SER A 558 -16.89 -18.61 -36.89
N ALA A 559 -15.61 -18.41 -36.53
CA ALA A 559 -14.45 -19.10 -37.11
C ALA A 559 -13.96 -20.31 -36.28
N PHE A 560 -14.73 -20.75 -35.28
CA PHE A 560 -14.41 -21.96 -34.52
C PHE A 560 -14.42 -23.21 -35.42
N GLY A 561 -13.55 -24.17 -35.08
CA GLY A 561 -13.28 -25.37 -35.88
C GLY A 561 -12.42 -25.15 -37.12
N GLN A 562 -12.15 -23.90 -37.53
CA GLN A 562 -11.42 -23.61 -38.76
C GLN A 562 -9.91 -23.46 -38.54
N GLY A 563 -9.10 -23.98 -39.47
CA GLY A 563 -7.64 -23.82 -39.48
C GLY A 563 -6.90 -24.80 -38.55
N PRO A 564 -5.56 -24.70 -38.46
CA PRO A 564 -4.73 -25.64 -37.70
C PRO A 564 -4.93 -25.50 -36.20
N ASP A 565 -4.69 -26.57 -35.44
CA ASP A 565 -4.96 -26.62 -33.99
C ASP A 565 -4.27 -25.52 -33.20
N ARG A 566 -3.07 -25.08 -33.59
CA ARG A 566 -2.41 -23.92 -32.97
C ARG A 566 -3.25 -22.64 -33.08
N LEU A 567 -3.91 -22.41 -34.21
CA LEU A 567 -4.77 -21.24 -34.38
C LEU A 567 -6.09 -21.41 -33.63
N ARG A 568 -6.70 -22.60 -33.72
CA ARG A 568 -7.92 -22.94 -32.98
C ARG A 568 -7.77 -22.70 -31.47
N ASN A 569 -6.71 -23.24 -30.87
CA ASN A 569 -6.38 -23.04 -29.46
C ASN A 569 -6.20 -21.56 -29.07
N GLU A 570 -5.66 -20.72 -29.96
CA GLU A 570 -5.49 -19.29 -29.68
C GLU A 570 -6.81 -18.50 -29.85
N ARG A 571 -7.72 -18.88 -30.76
CA ARG A 571 -9.10 -18.36 -30.78
C ARG A 571 -9.88 -18.79 -29.53
N VAL A 572 -9.77 -20.06 -29.14
CA VAL A 572 -10.41 -20.61 -27.92
C VAL A 572 -9.97 -19.82 -26.68
N ARG A 573 -8.66 -19.52 -26.54
CA ARG A 573 -8.14 -18.65 -25.48
C ARG A 573 -8.63 -17.21 -25.58
N ALA A 574 -8.67 -16.65 -26.80
CA ALA A 574 -9.10 -15.28 -27.05
C ALA A 574 -10.61 -15.05 -26.84
N VAL A 575 -11.43 -16.10 -26.88
CA VAL A 575 -12.84 -16.03 -26.48
C VAL A 575 -13.00 -16.33 -24.99
N ALA A 576 -12.31 -17.34 -24.45
CA ALA A 576 -12.39 -17.69 -23.02
C ALA A 576 -11.90 -16.58 -22.08
N SER A 577 -11.05 -15.66 -22.56
CA SER A 577 -10.65 -14.47 -21.78
C SER A 577 -11.85 -13.62 -21.35
N GLY A 578 -12.90 -13.52 -22.18
CA GLY A 578 -14.16 -12.81 -21.91
C GLY A 578 -15.00 -13.38 -20.76
N GLY A 579 -14.64 -14.55 -20.23
CA GLY A 579 -15.22 -15.08 -18.99
C GLY A 579 -16.71 -15.45 -19.07
N PRO A 580 -17.44 -15.38 -17.95
CA PRO A 580 -18.80 -15.90 -17.85
C PRO A 580 -19.79 -15.32 -18.88
N ALA A 581 -19.60 -14.07 -19.30
CA ALA A 581 -20.41 -13.41 -20.33
C ALA A 581 -20.36 -14.08 -21.73
N MET A 582 -19.39 -14.98 -21.95
CA MET A 582 -19.29 -15.79 -23.16
C MET A 582 -20.01 -17.14 -23.06
N LEU A 583 -20.39 -17.61 -21.86
CA LEU A 583 -20.92 -18.97 -21.67
C LEU A 583 -22.19 -19.26 -22.48
N PRO A 584 -23.23 -18.39 -22.54
CA PRO A 584 -24.41 -18.66 -23.36
C PRO A 584 -24.08 -18.80 -24.85
N ARG A 585 -23.25 -17.87 -25.38
CA ARG A 585 -22.78 -17.87 -26.78
C ARG A 585 -21.98 -19.11 -27.13
N LEU A 586 -21.20 -19.63 -26.17
CA LEU A 586 -20.41 -20.83 -26.34
C LEU A 586 -21.26 -22.10 -26.28
N ILE A 587 -22.34 -22.10 -25.49
CA ILE A 587 -23.30 -23.22 -25.43
C ILE A 587 -24.08 -23.31 -26.74
N GLU A 588 -24.67 -22.21 -27.21
CA GLU A 588 -25.31 -22.11 -28.53
C GLU A 588 -24.36 -22.57 -29.66
N ALA A 589 -23.09 -22.11 -29.61
CA ALA A 589 -22.08 -22.50 -30.59
C ALA A 589 -21.66 -23.98 -30.52
N ALA A 590 -21.86 -24.65 -29.38
CA ALA A 590 -21.62 -26.08 -29.22
C ALA A 590 -22.82 -26.92 -29.70
N GLU A 591 -24.04 -26.45 -29.43
CA GLU A 591 -25.33 -27.05 -29.79
C GLU A 591 -25.60 -27.01 -31.30
N VAL A 592 -25.47 -25.84 -31.94
CA VAL A 592 -25.86 -25.58 -33.34
C VAL A 592 -25.08 -26.42 -34.37
N ALA A 593 -23.94 -26.99 -34.00
CA ALA A 593 -23.05 -27.72 -34.90
C ALA A 593 -22.52 -29.02 -34.27
N PRO A 594 -23.39 -29.94 -33.80
CA PRO A 594 -22.97 -31.06 -32.97
C PRO A 594 -22.01 -32.00 -33.71
N ASN A 595 -21.17 -32.71 -32.95
CA ASN A 595 -20.08 -33.56 -33.47
C ASN A 595 -18.99 -32.83 -34.30
N SER A 596 -19.06 -31.51 -34.48
CA SER A 596 -18.08 -30.76 -35.29
C SER A 596 -16.81 -30.32 -34.52
N PRO A 597 -15.75 -29.89 -35.21
CA PRO A 597 -14.63 -29.16 -34.60
C PRO A 597 -15.02 -27.80 -33.98
N LYS A 598 -16.17 -27.21 -34.35
CA LYS A 598 -16.69 -26.00 -33.69
C LYS A 598 -17.17 -26.32 -32.26
N THR A 599 -17.83 -27.46 -32.05
CA THR A 599 -18.21 -27.96 -30.72
C THR A 599 -16.97 -28.26 -29.86
N GLU A 600 -15.88 -28.80 -30.43
CA GLU A 600 -14.61 -28.98 -29.70
C GLU A 600 -14.03 -27.66 -29.19
N ASP A 601 -13.99 -26.62 -30.03
CA ASP A 601 -13.48 -25.30 -29.66
C ASP A 601 -14.38 -24.63 -28.61
N ALA A 602 -15.71 -24.70 -28.80
CA ALA A 602 -16.70 -24.12 -27.88
C ALA A 602 -16.64 -24.76 -26.48
N LEU A 603 -16.70 -26.09 -26.39
CA LEU A 603 -16.58 -26.83 -25.14
C LEU A 603 -15.20 -26.64 -24.48
N SER A 604 -14.13 -26.45 -25.27
CA SER A 604 -12.80 -26.15 -24.73
C SER A 604 -12.70 -24.74 -24.14
N ALA A 605 -13.41 -23.75 -24.71
CA ALA A 605 -13.52 -22.41 -24.15
C ALA A 605 -14.36 -22.41 -22.85
N ILE A 606 -15.49 -23.12 -22.82
CA ILE A 606 -16.31 -23.33 -21.61
C ILE A 606 -15.46 -23.94 -20.50
N GLY A 607 -14.71 -25.01 -20.80
CA GLY A 607 -13.81 -25.65 -19.83
C GLY A 607 -12.66 -24.77 -19.34
N LEU A 608 -12.21 -23.78 -20.12
CA LEU A 608 -11.23 -22.79 -19.66
C LEU A 608 -11.84 -21.75 -18.71
N ILE A 609 -13.06 -21.28 -19.00
CA ILE A 609 -13.82 -20.38 -18.12
C ILE A 609 -14.13 -21.09 -16.80
N ALA A 610 -14.68 -22.30 -16.85
CA ALA A 610 -14.97 -23.15 -15.70
C ALA A 610 -13.77 -23.31 -14.75
N ARG A 611 -12.59 -23.67 -15.28
CA ARG A 611 -11.35 -23.86 -14.48
C ARG A 611 -10.68 -22.56 -14.01
N ARG A 612 -11.13 -21.39 -14.45
CA ARG A 612 -10.62 -20.08 -14.01
C ARG A 612 -11.54 -19.45 -12.97
N ASP A 613 -12.84 -19.44 -13.28
CA ASP A 613 -13.83 -18.60 -12.60
C ASP A 613 -14.73 -19.38 -11.63
N PHE A 614 -14.84 -20.71 -11.78
CA PHE A 614 -15.76 -21.59 -11.03
C PHE A 614 -15.01 -22.74 -10.34
N THR A 615 -13.90 -22.42 -9.67
CA THR A 615 -12.95 -23.38 -9.07
C THR A 615 -13.33 -23.90 -7.69
N HIS A 616 -14.13 -23.15 -6.93
CA HIS A 616 -14.61 -23.53 -5.60
C HIS A 616 -16.09 -23.88 -5.67
N GLU A 617 -16.92 -22.90 -6.01
CA GLU A 617 -18.38 -23.05 -6.15
C GLU A 617 -18.78 -23.36 -7.61
N PRO A 618 -19.92 -24.04 -7.84
CA PRO A 618 -20.52 -24.18 -9.17
C PRO A 618 -21.15 -22.87 -9.65
N GLY A 619 -21.17 -22.66 -10.96
CA GLY A 619 -21.84 -21.51 -11.59
C GLY A 619 -23.29 -21.81 -11.97
N GLU A 620 -24.14 -20.78 -11.89
CA GLU A 620 -25.48 -20.79 -12.49
C GLU A 620 -25.40 -20.48 -13.99
N LEU A 621 -26.16 -21.21 -14.81
CA LEU A 621 -26.38 -20.97 -16.24
C LEU A 621 -27.79 -21.44 -16.61
N ASP A 622 -28.49 -20.68 -17.45
CA ASP A 622 -29.86 -21.00 -17.85
C ASP A 622 -29.97 -22.24 -18.74
N ASP A 623 -29.03 -22.41 -19.69
CA ASP A 623 -29.05 -23.53 -20.65
C ASP A 623 -27.94 -24.55 -20.43
N VAL A 624 -28.07 -25.31 -19.35
CA VAL A 624 -27.25 -26.50 -19.11
C VAL A 624 -27.82 -27.73 -19.86
N ASN A 625 -28.97 -27.61 -20.55
CA ASN A 625 -29.60 -28.74 -21.26
C ASN A 625 -28.78 -29.19 -22.47
N ALA A 626 -28.27 -28.25 -23.28
CA ALA A 626 -27.40 -28.56 -24.41
C ALA A 626 -26.10 -29.27 -23.98
N LEU A 627 -25.55 -28.95 -22.81
CA LEU A 627 -24.41 -29.68 -22.24
C LEU A 627 -24.78 -31.11 -21.84
N LEU A 628 -25.97 -31.31 -21.26
CA LEU A 628 -26.49 -32.64 -20.92
C LEU A 628 -26.73 -33.50 -22.16
N GLU A 629 -27.30 -32.94 -23.22
CA GLU A 629 -27.49 -33.65 -24.50
C GLU A 629 -26.14 -34.02 -25.12
N LEU A 630 -25.20 -33.08 -25.25
CA LEU A 630 -23.86 -33.35 -25.81
C LEU A 630 -23.06 -34.40 -25.02
N ALA A 631 -23.28 -34.52 -23.71
CA ALA A 631 -22.71 -35.60 -22.89
C ALA A 631 -23.28 -36.99 -23.23
N GLN A 632 -24.53 -37.07 -23.67
CA GLN A 632 -25.24 -38.31 -23.99
C GLN A 632 -25.13 -38.70 -25.46
N THR A 633 -25.37 -37.78 -26.39
CA THR A 633 -25.62 -38.08 -27.82
C THR A 633 -24.41 -37.90 -28.73
N SER A 634 -23.37 -37.18 -28.30
CA SER A 634 -22.26 -36.85 -29.20
C SER A 634 -21.39 -38.08 -29.53
N GLU A 635 -21.28 -38.41 -30.82
CA GLU A 635 -20.46 -39.51 -31.33
C GLU A 635 -18.95 -39.33 -31.03
N VAL A 636 -18.52 -38.10 -30.78
CA VAL A 636 -17.11 -37.76 -30.58
C VAL A 636 -16.79 -37.70 -29.09
N ARG A 637 -16.16 -38.76 -28.56
CA ARG A 637 -15.80 -38.92 -27.14
C ARG A 637 -15.31 -37.64 -26.44
N ARG A 638 -14.43 -36.86 -27.10
CA ARG A 638 -13.86 -35.64 -26.50
C ARG A 638 -14.92 -34.56 -26.19
N HIS A 639 -16.00 -34.47 -26.97
CA HIS A 639 -17.11 -33.55 -26.70
C HIS A 639 -17.88 -34.04 -25.49
N ARG A 640 -18.20 -35.34 -25.42
CA ARG A 640 -18.83 -35.96 -24.25
C ARG A 640 -18.06 -35.68 -22.97
N LEU A 641 -16.74 -35.93 -22.98
CA LEU A 641 -15.85 -35.68 -21.84
C LEU A 641 -15.84 -34.20 -21.43
N ARG A 642 -15.75 -33.26 -22.38
CA ARG A 642 -15.78 -31.81 -22.07
C ARG A 642 -17.16 -31.32 -21.61
N ALA A 643 -18.24 -31.89 -22.13
CA ALA A 643 -19.59 -31.59 -21.68
C ALA A 643 -19.80 -32.08 -20.24
N ILE A 644 -19.27 -33.26 -19.89
CA ILE A 644 -19.26 -33.78 -18.51
C ILE A 644 -18.37 -32.94 -17.59
N GLU A 645 -17.18 -32.51 -18.03
CA GLU A 645 -16.36 -31.52 -17.30
C GLU A 645 -17.16 -30.23 -17.00
N ALA A 646 -17.91 -29.73 -17.99
CA ALA A 646 -18.73 -28.53 -17.85
C ALA A 646 -19.94 -28.76 -16.92
N LEU A 647 -20.59 -29.93 -16.97
CA LEU A 647 -21.68 -30.31 -16.06
C LEU A 647 -21.23 -30.45 -14.60
N GLY A 648 -19.93 -30.63 -14.33
CA GLY A 648 -19.37 -30.52 -12.98
C GLY A 648 -19.13 -29.07 -12.52
N ALA A 649 -19.03 -28.12 -13.45
CA ALA A 649 -18.87 -26.70 -13.16
C ALA A 649 -20.21 -25.94 -13.11
N PHE A 650 -21.19 -26.37 -13.91
CA PHE A 650 -22.51 -25.78 -14.04
C PHE A 650 -23.55 -26.88 -13.83
N LEU A 651 -24.19 -26.90 -12.66
CA LEU A 651 -24.99 -28.06 -12.24
C LEU A 651 -26.34 -28.11 -12.95
N HIS A 652 -26.66 -29.23 -13.60
CA HIS A 652 -27.99 -29.45 -14.17
C HIS A 652 -28.96 -29.93 -13.08
N PRO A 653 -30.23 -29.47 -13.01
CA PRO A 653 -31.21 -29.95 -12.04
C PRO A 653 -31.49 -31.46 -12.10
N GLN A 654 -31.27 -32.11 -13.24
CA GLN A 654 -31.34 -33.57 -13.43
C GLN A 654 -29.95 -34.21 -13.63
N GLY A 655 -28.87 -33.49 -13.29
CA GLY A 655 -27.49 -33.91 -13.51
C GLY A 655 -27.12 -35.14 -12.70
N VAL A 656 -27.54 -35.24 -11.43
CA VAL A 656 -27.29 -36.42 -10.57
C VAL A 656 -27.74 -37.71 -11.24
N LYS A 657 -29.01 -37.74 -11.69
CA LYS A 657 -29.61 -38.88 -12.39
C LYS A 657 -28.78 -39.27 -13.61
N HIS A 658 -28.62 -38.35 -14.55
CA HIS A 658 -28.02 -38.69 -15.85
C HIS A 658 -26.51 -38.93 -15.79
N LEU A 659 -25.78 -38.26 -14.89
CA LEU A 659 -24.38 -38.58 -14.63
C LEU A 659 -24.25 -39.94 -13.91
N SER A 660 -25.21 -40.32 -13.07
CA SER A 660 -25.29 -41.68 -12.50
C SER A 660 -25.60 -42.74 -13.57
N ASP A 661 -26.51 -42.44 -14.50
CA ASP A 661 -26.84 -43.33 -15.62
C ASP A 661 -25.61 -43.55 -16.53
N LEU A 662 -24.85 -42.49 -16.83
CA LEU A 662 -23.57 -42.58 -17.54
C LEU A 662 -22.52 -43.36 -16.74
N LEU A 663 -22.34 -43.04 -15.45
CA LEU A 663 -21.40 -43.72 -14.54
C LEU A 663 -21.69 -45.21 -14.37
N ALA A 664 -22.94 -45.64 -14.50
CA ALA A 664 -23.33 -47.04 -14.39
C ALA A 664 -23.28 -47.81 -15.72
N ASN A 665 -23.63 -47.16 -16.85
CA ASN A 665 -23.96 -47.88 -18.09
C ASN A 665 -23.11 -47.52 -19.32
N ASP A 666 -22.29 -46.46 -19.29
CA ASP A 666 -21.58 -46.04 -20.51
C ASP A 666 -20.47 -47.03 -20.92
N PRO A 667 -20.37 -47.43 -22.21
CA PRO A 667 -19.35 -48.37 -22.65
C PRO A 667 -17.91 -47.84 -22.51
N ASP A 668 -17.64 -46.53 -22.58
CA ASP A 668 -16.28 -45.99 -22.48
C ASP A 668 -15.92 -45.70 -21.00
N PRO A 669 -14.90 -46.37 -20.42
CA PRO A 669 -14.51 -46.14 -19.03
C PRO A 669 -14.03 -44.72 -18.74
N LEU A 670 -13.54 -43.96 -19.71
CA LEU A 670 -13.15 -42.56 -19.53
C LEU A 670 -14.38 -41.67 -19.35
N VAL A 671 -15.50 -41.99 -20.02
CA VAL A 671 -16.77 -41.29 -19.86
C VAL A 671 -17.35 -41.57 -18.47
N ARG A 672 -17.31 -42.84 -18.01
CA ARG A 672 -17.70 -43.20 -16.64
C ARG A 672 -16.82 -42.49 -15.60
N ALA A 673 -15.49 -42.47 -15.79
CA ALA A 673 -14.57 -41.78 -14.89
C ALA A 673 -14.79 -40.25 -14.86
N ALA A 674 -15.12 -39.64 -16.00
CA ALA A 674 -15.52 -38.23 -16.06
C ALA A 674 -16.85 -37.98 -15.32
N ALA A 675 -17.84 -38.87 -15.47
CA ALA A 675 -19.13 -38.75 -14.78
C ALA A 675 -18.98 -38.85 -13.25
N ALA A 676 -18.16 -39.77 -12.75
CA ALA A 676 -17.76 -39.79 -11.33
C ALA A 676 -17.08 -38.49 -10.89
N SER A 677 -16.16 -37.96 -11.71
CA SER A 677 -15.46 -36.71 -11.42
C SER A 677 -16.40 -35.51 -11.36
N ALA A 678 -17.41 -35.44 -12.22
CA ALA A 678 -18.43 -34.38 -12.21
C ALA A 678 -19.36 -34.48 -11.00
N LEU A 679 -19.79 -35.70 -10.63
CA LEU A 679 -20.64 -35.96 -9.46
C LEU A 679 -20.04 -35.50 -8.12
N THR A 680 -18.72 -35.29 -8.03
CA THR A 680 -18.06 -34.67 -6.86
C THR A 680 -18.78 -33.43 -6.35
N ARG A 681 -19.23 -32.54 -7.26
CA ARG A 681 -19.84 -31.25 -6.92
C ARG A 681 -21.36 -31.25 -6.82
N TYR A 682 -22.02 -32.36 -7.09
CA TYR A 682 -23.47 -32.47 -6.97
C TYR A 682 -23.84 -32.81 -5.52
N PRO A 683 -24.59 -31.95 -4.79
CA PRO A 683 -24.89 -32.19 -3.39
C PRO A 683 -25.82 -33.41 -3.21
N GLY A 684 -25.71 -34.06 -2.05
CA GLY A 684 -26.69 -35.01 -1.55
C GLY A 684 -26.46 -36.49 -1.85
N ASP A 685 -27.18 -37.31 -1.09
CA ASP A 685 -27.05 -38.77 -0.98
C ASP A 685 -27.08 -39.53 -2.30
N GLU A 686 -27.93 -39.15 -3.26
CA GLU A 686 -28.04 -39.87 -4.54
C GLU A 686 -26.72 -39.85 -5.33
N ALA A 687 -26.02 -38.70 -5.32
CA ALA A 687 -24.72 -38.56 -5.97
C ALA A 687 -23.63 -39.37 -5.22
N ARG A 688 -23.62 -39.33 -3.89
CA ARG A 688 -22.70 -40.14 -3.07
C ARG A 688 -22.90 -41.64 -3.31
N GLN A 689 -24.15 -42.12 -3.26
CA GLN A 689 -24.49 -43.53 -3.49
C GLN A 689 -24.12 -44.00 -4.92
N ALA A 690 -24.11 -43.11 -5.91
CA ALA A 690 -23.65 -43.43 -7.26
C ALA A 690 -22.12 -43.62 -7.31
N LEU A 691 -21.37 -42.78 -6.60
CA LEU A 691 -19.92 -42.93 -6.44
C LEU A 691 -19.55 -44.18 -5.65
N GLU A 692 -20.29 -44.49 -4.58
CA GLU A 692 -20.11 -45.72 -3.78
C GLU A 692 -20.29 -46.98 -4.65
N ARG A 693 -21.33 -47.01 -5.50
CA ARG A 693 -21.52 -48.09 -6.49
C ARG A 693 -20.34 -48.18 -7.48
N ALA A 694 -19.79 -47.04 -7.91
CA ALA A 694 -18.65 -47.00 -8.83
C ALA A 694 -17.31 -47.48 -8.22
N LEU A 695 -17.19 -47.64 -6.89
CA LEU A 695 -16.06 -48.35 -6.26
C LEU A 695 -16.01 -49.85 -6.62
N ASN A 696 -17.01 -50.36 -7.33
CA ASN A 696 -17.07 -51.72 -7.87
C ASN A 696 -16.91 -51.79 -9.41
N ASP A 697 -16.62 -50.68 -10.11
CA ASP A 697 -16.40 -50.70 -11.56
C ASP A 697 -15.18 -51.57 -11.95
N ALA A 698 -15.30 -52.29 -13.06
CA ALA A 698 -14.23 -53.13 -13.59
C ALA A 698 -12.96 -52.32 -13.96
N SER A 699 -13.14 -51.08 -14.43
CA SER A 699 -12.05 -50.18 -14.81
C SER A 699 -11.38 -49.54 -13.58
N PRO A 700 -10.04 -49.64 -13.48
CA PRO A 700 -9.28 -48.92 -12.44
C PRO A 700 -9.50 -47.41 -12.49
N ASP A 701 -9.58 -46.81 -13.69
CA ASP A 701 -9.72 -45.36 -13.85
C ASP A 701 -11.05 -44.84 -13.25
N VAL A 702 -12.13 -45.61 -13.41
CA VAL A 702 -13.44 -45.27 -12.85
C VAL A 702 -13.42 -45.38 -11.33
N ARG A 703 -12.83 -46.45 -10.77
CA ARG A 703 -12.70 -46.59 -9.31
C ARG A 703 -11.82 -45.49 -8.71
N ILE A 704 -10.70 -45.16 -9.36
CA ILE A 704 -9.78 -44.09 -8.94
C ILE A 704 -10.46 -42.71 -9.00
N ALA A 705 -11.31 -42.46 -10.00
CA ALA A 705 -12.15 -41.27 -10.07
C ALA A 705 -13.20 -41.27 -8.96
N ALA A 706 -13.94 -42.36 -8.76
CA ALA A 706 -14.99 -42.48 -7.75
C ALA A 706 -14.47 -42.31 -6.32
N ILE A 707 -13.36 -42.95 -5.95
CA ILE A 707 -12.76 -42.75 -4.61
C ILE A 707 -12.19 -41.33 -4.45
N GLY A 708 -11.66 -40.74 -5.53
CA GLY A 708 -11.22 -39.34 -5.53
C GLY A 708 -12.37 -38.35 -5.35
N ALA A 709 -13.52 -38.62 -5.97
CA ALA A 709 -14.74 -37.83 -5.83
C ALA A 709 -15.33 -37.94 -4.42
N ILE A 710 -15.41 -39.14 -3.85
CA ILE A 710 -15.84 -39.35 -2.45
C ILE A 710 -14.93 -38.57 -1.49
N GLY A 711 -13.61 -38.69 -1.62
CA GLY A 711 -12.65 -37.98 -0.76
C GLY A 711 -12.59 -36.46 -0.93
N ALA A 712 -13.33 -35.90 -1.89
CA ALA A 712 -13.42 -34.46 -2.14
C ALA A 712 -14.82 -33.88 -1.85
N ARG A 713 -15.70 -34.67 -1.21
CA ARG A 713 -17.05 -34.26 -0.78
C ARG A 713 -17.12 -34.01 0.72
N GLU A 714 -17.97 -33.06 1.11
CA GLU A 714 -18.26 -32.78 2.52
C GLU A 714 -19.15 -33.87 3.15
N ASP A 715 -20.09 -34.43 2.38
CA ASP A 715 -21.03 -35.47 2.84
C ASP A 715 -20.45 -36.90 2.76
N ALA A 716 -19.12 -37.05 2.74
CA ALA A 716 -18.43 -38.30 2.45
C ALA A 716 -18.47 -39.35 3.57
N GLU A 717 -18.68 -38.94 4.83
CA GLU A 717 -18.57 -39.83 6.00
C GLU A 717 -19.42 -41.13 5.90
N PRO A 718 -20.69 -41.11 5.47
CA PRO A 718 -21.52 -42.32 5.36
C PRO A 718 -21.03 -43.33 4.32
N ALA A 719 -20.16 -42.92 3.39
CA ALA A 719 -19.55 -43.84 2.41
C ALA A 719 -18.43 -44.70 3.03
N THR A 720 -18.06 -44.49 4.30
CA THR A 720 -16.96 -45.21 4.97
C THR A 720 -17.05 -46.74 4.82
N PRO A 721 -18.18 -47.43 5.02
CA PRO A 721 -18.26 -48.88 4.82
C PRO A 721 -17.96 -49.32 3.37
N SER A 722 -18.44 -48.55 2.39
CA SER A 722 -18.16 -48.74 0.97
C SER A 722 -16.68 -48.49 0.63
N VAL A 723 -16.03 -47.55 1.33
CA VAL A 723 -14.57 -47.31 1.22
C VAL A 723 -13.76 -48.42 1.91
N ILE A 724 -14.23 -49.03 3.00
CA ILE A 724 -13.60 -50.19 3.64
C ILE A 724 -13.58 -51.38 2.68
N ASP A 725 -14.73 -51.76 2.11
CA ASP A 725 -14.82 -52.82 1.08
C ASP A 725 -13.91 -52.52 -0.12
N TYR A 726 -13.90 -51.26 -0.60
CA TYR A 726 -13.00 -50.82 -1.66
C TYR A 726 -11.52 -51.04 -1.32
N VAL A 727 -11.08 -50.64 -0.11
CA VAL A 727 -9.70 -50.82 0.34
C VAL A 727 -9.36 -52.29 0.57
N GLU A 728 -10.30 -53.14 1.01
CA GLU A 728 -10.09 -54.59 1.10
C GLU A 728 -9.90 -55.25 -0.28
N ARG A 729 -10.57 -54.75 -1.34
CA ARG A 729 -10.50 -55.30 -2.71
C ARG A 729 -9.40 -54.71 -3.60
N GLU A 730 -9.09 -53.42 -3.47
CA GLU A 730 -8.27 -52.69 -4.46
C GLU A 730 -6.80 -53.13 -4.49
N ARG A 731 -6.22 -53.10 -5.70
CA ARG A 731 -4.83 -53.46 -6.04
C ARG A 731 -4.05 -52.30 -6.66
N TRP A 732 -4.72 -51.28 -7.21
CA TRP A 732 -4.06 -50.13 -7.84
C TRP A 732 -3.64 -49.10 -6.79
N HIS A 733 -2.32 -48.87 -6.64
CA HIS A 733 -1.74 -48.02 -5.60
C HIS A 733 -2.40 -46.63 -5.51
N THR A 734 -2.66 -45.95 -6.64
CA THR A 734 -3.29 -44.62 -6.65
C THR A 734 -4.67 -44.58 -5.99
N GLY A 735 -5.48 -45.63 -6.20
CA GLY A 735 -6.80 -45.76 -5.59
C GLY A 735 -6.72 -46.20 -4.14
N LEU A 736 -5.88 -47.19 -3.85
CA LEU A 736 -5.61 -47.69 -2.50
C LEU A 736 -5.10 -46.59 -1.55
N HIS A 737 -4.20 -45.72 -2.01
CA HIS A 737 -3.72 -44.57 -1.24
C HIS A 737 -4.86 -43.60 -0.91
N ARG A 738 -5.69 -43.22 -1.90
CA ARG A 738 -6.86 -42.36 -1.68
C ARG A 738 -7.84 -42.96 -0.67
N GLY A 739 -8.17 -44.24 -0.80
CA GLY A 739 -9.06 -44.93 0.14
C GLY A 739 -8.52 -44.93 1.57
N LEU A 740 -7.22 -45.23 1.76
CA LEU A 740 -6.59 -45.20 3.08
C LEU A 740 -6.45 -43.78 3.66
N ASP A 741 -6.21 -42.76 2.82
CA ASP A 741 -6.21 -41.36 3.24
C ASP A 741 -7.62 -40.92 3.69
N ILE A 742 -8.68 -41.31 2.99
CA ILE A 742 -10.08 -41.06 3.38
C ILE A 742 -10.44 -41.76 4.70
N LEU A 743 -10.08 -43.04 4.86
CA LEU A 743 -10.35 -43.76 6.12
C LEU A 743 -9.58 -43.17 7.29
N ALA A 744 -8.36 -42.67 7.08
CA ALA A 744 -7.62 -41.97 8.12
C ALA A 744 -8.30 -40.64 8.52
N ALA A 745 -8.87 -39.90 7.57
CA ALA A 745 -9.58 -38.65 7.81
C ALA A 745 -11.01 -38.82 8.39
N SER A 746 -11.72 -39.89 8.03
CA SER A 746 -13.16 -40.06 8.30
C SER A 746 -13.49 -40.19 9.79
N ALA A 747 -14.38 -39.33 10.32
CA ALA A 747 -14.85 -39.39 11.70
C ALA A 747 -15.65 -40.67 12.04
N HIS A 748 -16.13 -41.39 11.02
CA HIS A 748 -17.01 -42.55 11.13
C HIS A 748 -16.47 -43.62 12.09
N PRO A 749 -17.31 -44.21 12.96
CA PRO A 749 -16.86 -45.11 14.03
C PRO A 749 -16.08 -46.34 13.53
N ASP A 750 -16.43 -46.89 12.37
CA ASP A 750 -15.75 -48.08 11.81
C ASP A 750 -14.38 -47.80 11.18
N ALA A 751 -14.06 -46.53 10.87
CA ALA A 751 -12.88 -46.18 10.07
C ALA A 751 -11.56 -46.51 10.80
N LEU A 752 -11.45 -46.12 12.08
CA LEU A 752 -10.25 -46.42 12.88
C LEU A 752 -10.17 -47.92 13.25
N PRO A 753 -11.21 -48.59 13.79
CA PRO A 753 -11.19 -50.02 14.04
C PRO A 753 -10.81 -50.88 12.83
N TYR A 754 -11.23 -50.49 11.61
CA TYR A 754 -10.76 -51.14 10.38
C TYR A 754 -9.23 -51.01 10.20
N LEU A 755 -8.71 -49.78 10.32
CA LEU A 755 -7.28 -49.53 10.15
C LEU A 755 -6.46 -50.23 11.24
N GLU A 756 -6.94 -50.28 12.48
CA GLU A 756 -6.28 -51.00 13.58
C GLU A 756 -6.31 -52.52 13.38
N ARG A 757 -7.45 -53.07 12.95
CA ARG A 757 -7.57 -54.49 12.57
C ARG A 757 -6.58 -54.84 11.46
N LEU A 758 -6.41 -53.98 10.46
CA LEU A 758 -5.44 -54.14 9.38
C LEU A 758 -3.97 -54.17 9.89
N LEU A 759 -3.63 -53.42 10.96
CA LEU A 759 -2.31 -53.48 11.59
C LEU A 759 -2.07 -54.83 12.27
N VAL A 760 -3.04 -55.33 13.04
CA VAL A 760 -2.89 -56.53 13.88
C VAL A 760 -3.03 -57.82 13.07
N GLU A 761 -4.01 -57.91 12.16
CA GLU A 761 -4.24 -59.12 11.35
C GLU A 761 -3.20 -59.26 10.23
N HIS A 762 -2.76 -58.14 9.63
CA HIS A 762 -1.93 -58.12 8.42
C HIS A 762 -0.73 -57.15 8.51
N PRO A 763 0.09 -57.19 9.58
CA PRO A 763 1.15 -56.20 9.86
C PRO A 763 2.16 -56.05 8.73
N ASN A 764 2.49 -57.15 8.06
CA ASN A 764 3.43 -57.21 6.95
C ASN A 764 2.77 -57.02 5.57
N GLY A 765 1.49 -56.67 5.52
CA GLY A 765 0.77 -56.34 4.29
C GLY A 765 1.31 -55.06 3.63
N GLU A 766 1.10 -54.92 2.33
CA GLU A 766 1.52 -53.72 1.56
C GLU A 766 0.66 -52.49 1.87
N ARG A 767 -0.54 -52.70 2.42
CA ARG A 767 -1.47 -51.65 2.83
C ARG A 767 -1.04 -50.95 4.14
N VAL A 768 -0.43 -51.68 5.08
CA VAL A 768 -0.08 -51.18 6.42
C VAL A 768 0.88 -49.97 6.39
N PRO A 769 1.99 -49.98 5.62
CA PRO A 769 2.85 -48.79 5.50
C PRO A 769 2.13 -47.54 4.97
N VAL A 770 1.09 -47.72 4.13
CA VAL A 770 0.29 -46.65 3.55
C VAL A 770 -0.75 -46.14 4.55
N ALA A 771 -1.38 -47.05 5.30
CA ALA A 771 -2.31 -46.74 6.38
C ALA A 771 -1.64 -45.94 7.52
N LEU A 772 -0.44 -46.36 7.96
CA LEU A 772 0.32 -45.64 8.99
C LEU A 772 0.84 -44.27 8.49
N ARG A 773 1.11 -44.11 7.19
CA ARG A 773 1.37 -42.79 6.57
C ARG A 773 0.12 -41.92 6.63
N ALA A 774 -1.04 -42.46 6.26
CA ALA A 774 -2.31 -41.73 6.24
C ALA A 774 -2.71 -41.26 7.64
N LEU A 775 -2.74 -42.17 8.63
CA LEU A 775 -3.01 -41.87 10.04
C LEU A 775 -2.09 -40.78 10.59
N ARG A 776 -0.78 -40.85 10.30
CA ARG A 776 0.18 -39.81 10.70
C ARG A 776 -0.03 -38.47 9.97
N HIS A 777 -0.46 -38.48 8.71
CA HIS A 777 -0.77 -37.24 7.97
C HIS A 777 -1.95 -36.50 8.58
N TYR A 778 -3.04 -37.21 8.88
CA TYR A 778 -4.23 -36.66 9.55
C TYR A 778 -4.11 -36.61 11.09
N ARG A 779 -2.90 -36.85 11.64
CA ARG A 779 -2.60 -36.88 13.09
C ARG A 779 -3.56 -37.73 13.94
N ARG A 780 -4.09 -38.81 13.40
CA ARG A 780 -5.04 -39.70 14.09
C ARG A 780 -4.28 -40.81 14.82
N PRO A 781 -4.23 -40.81 16.17
CA PRO A 781 -3.53 -41.84 16.92
C PRO A 781 -4.22 -43.19 16.82
N VAL A 782 -3.42 -44.26 16.88
CA VAL A 782 -3.86 -45.65 16.99
C VAL A 782 -4.00 -46.02 18.47
N SER A 783 -4.92 -46.92 18.81
CA SER A 783 -5.10 -47.42 20.17
C SER A 783 -3.84 -48.10 20.72
N ARG A 784 -3.63 -47.95 22.03
CA ARG A 784 -2.51 -48.56 22.76
C ARG A 784 -2.44 -50.07 22.49
N ALA A 785 -3.58 -50.74 22.62
CA ALA A 785 -3.71 -52.19 22.42
C ALA A 785 -3.32 -52.65 21.00
N ALA A 786 -3.71 -51.90 19.96
CA ALA A 786 -3.32 -52.24 18.58
C ALA A 786 -1.82 -52.06 18.34
N ILE A 787 -1.18 -51.03 18.92
CA ILE A 787 0.28 -50.86 18.84
C ILE A 787 0.98 -52.02 19.56
N ASP A 788 0.60 -52.33 20.80
CA ASP A 788 1.21 -53.40 21.61
C ASP A 788 1.09 -54.77 20.92
N GLN A 789 -0.12 -55.11 20.46
CA GLN A 789 -0.37 -56.36 19.73
C GLN A 789 0.45 -56.45 18.45
N THR A 790 0.55 -55.35 17.69
CA THR A 790 1.34 -55.33 16.46
C THR A 790 2.83 -55.46 16.74
N MET A 791 3.37 -54.73 17.73
CA MET A 791 4.78 -54.75 18.12
C MET A 791 5.23 -56.08 18.74
N ALA A 792 4.31 -56.91 19.22
CA ALA A 792 4.60 -58.27 19.72
C ALA A 792 4.78 -59.32 18.60
N ILE A 793 4.46 -59.01 17.34
CA ILE A 793 4.51 -59.98 16.23
C ILE A 793 5.95 -60.14 15.71
N PRO A 794 6.52 -61.36 15.66
CA PRO A 794 7.86 -61.58 15.13
C PRO A 794 7.98 -61.23 13.63
N GLY A 795 9.14 -60.68 13.23
CA GLY A 795 9.46 -60.46 11.82
C GLY A 795 8.71 -59.30 11.15
N LEU A 796 8.40 -58.23 11.88
CA LEU A 796 7.83 -57.00 11.30
C LEU A 796 8.72 -56.39 10.22
N ARG A 797 8.12 -55.91 9.13
CA ARG A 797 8.76 -55.06 8.14
C ARG A 797 9.31 -53.80 8.82
N ALA A 798 10.58 -53.47 8.54
CA ALA A 798 11.26 -52.28 9.04
C ALA A 798 10.44 -50.97 8.89
N SER A 799 9.78 -50.79 7.75
CA SER A 799 8.92 -49.63 7.44
C SER A 799 7.61 -49.56 8.23
N VAL A 800 7.20 -50.65 8.88
CA VAL A 800 6.03 -50.74 9.76
C VAL A 800 6.46 -50.47 11.19
N LEU A 801 7.48 -51.18 11.67
CA LEU A 801 8.06 -51.01 13.01
C LEU A 801 8.51 -49.55 13.26
N ARG A 802 9.19 -48.93 12.29
CA ARG A 802 9.51 -47.49 12.33
C ARG A 802 8.26 -46.60 12.49
N GLN A 803 7.21 -46.88 11.73
CA GLN A 803 6.00 -46.06 11.79
C GLN A 803 5.20 -46.28 13.09
N LEU A 804 5.21 -47.47 13.69
CA LEU A 804 4.61 -47.73 15.00
C LEU A 804 5.30 -46.94 16.12
N VAL A 805 6.63 -46.87 16.13
CA VAL A 805 7.39 -45.99 17.05
C VAL A 805 7.01 -44.52 16.87
N SER A 806 6.71 -44.09 15.62
CA SER A 806 6.17 -42.75 15.36
C SER A 806 4.73 -42.56 15.87
N MET A 807 3.90 -43.60 15.91
CA MET A 807 2.52 -43.52 16.41
C MET A 807 2.45 -43.50 17.94
N LEU A 808 3.39 -44.14 18.65
CA LEU A 808 3.57 -43.96 20.09
C LEU A 808 3.80 -42.47 20.42
N GLY A 809 4.63 -41.79 19.62
CA GLY A 809 4.86 -40.34 19.69
C GLY A 809 3.65 -39.44 19.37
N MET A 810 2.48 -40.00 19.04
CA MET A 810 1.23 -39.27 18.76
C MET A 810 0.12 -39.54 19.79
N ARG A 811 0.41 -40.32 20.85
CA ARG A 811 -0.49 -40.57 21.97
C ARG A 811 -0.08 -39.71 23.16
N ASP A 812 -1.03 -39.44 24.06
CA ASP A 812 -0.80 -38.62 25.28
C ASP A 812 -0.64 -39.46 26.56
N ASP A 813 -0.52 -40.79 26.45
CA ASP A 813 -0.35 -41.66 27.64
C ASP A 813 0.95 -41.30 28.40
N PRO A 814 0.96 -41.32 29.75
CA PRO A 814 2.11 -40.88 30.55
C PRO A 814 3.32 -41.82 30.45
N ASP A 815 3.09 -43.14 30.38
CA ASP A 815 4.15 -44.15 30.43
C ASP A 815 4.99 -44.26 29.14
N ILE A 816 4.51 -43.66 28.02
CA ILE A 816 5.14 -43.77 26.71
C ILE A 816 6.54 -43.15 26.66
N ASP A 817 6.84 -42.11 27.45
CA ASP A 817 8.20 -41.54 27.46
C ASP A 817 9.23 -42.49 28.10
N ALA A 818 8.81 -43.32 29.05
CA ALA A 818 9.65 -44.38 29.61
C ALA A 818 9.85 -45.54 28.61
N GLU A 819 8.79 -45.91 27.88
CA GLU A 819 8.84 -46.91 26.83
C GLU A 819 9.76 -46.49 25.67
N LEU A 820 9.56 -45.28 25.12
CA LEU A 820 10.40 -44.67 24.10
C LEU A 820 11.86 -44.57 24.57
N LEU A 821 12.11 -44.30 25.85
CA LEU A 821 13.47 -44.31 26.42
C LEU A 821 14.09 -45.71 26.41
N THR A 822 13.35 -46.78 26.68
CA THR A 822 13.88 -48.16 26.54
C THR A 822 14.12 -48.53 25.07
N ILE A 823 13.31 -48.03 24.12
CA ILE A 823 13.58 -48.19 22.69
C ILE A 823 14.87 -47.44 22.31
N ALA A 824 15.03 -46.18 22.72
CA ALA A 824 16.23 -45.37 22.49
C ALA A 824 17.51 -45.94 23.13
N ARG A 825 17.39 -46.60 24.29
CA ARG A 825 18.50 -47.31 24.97
C ARG A 825 18.80 -48.70 24.41
N GLY A 826 17.96 -49.22 23.52
CA GLY A 826 18.14 -50.57 22.95
C GLY A 826 17.66 -51.72 23.86
N THR A 827 16.88 -51.42 24.90
CA THR A 827 16.48 -52.39 25.94
C THR A 827 15.00 -52.80 25.86
N HIS A 828 14.21 -52.26 24.94
CA HIS A 828 12.79 -52.57 24.81
C HIS A 828 12.55 -54.05 24.45
N PRO A 829 11.76 -54.81 25.23
CA PRO A 829 11.73 -56.28 25.16
C PRO A 829 11.26 -56.85 23.82
N THR A 830 10.32 -56.19 23.13
CA THR A 830 9.84 -56.66 21.82
C THR A 830 10.75 -56.28 20.64
N VAL A 831 11.64 -55.31 20.82
CA VAL A 831 12.52 -54.78 19.74
C VAL A 831 13.97 -55.23 19.93
N ALA A 832 14.33 -55.74 21.11
CA ALA A 832 15.66 -56.26 21.43
C ALA A 832 16.17 -57.34 20.45
N ALA A 833 15.29 -58.22 19.95
CA ALA A 833 15.66 -59.21 18.92
C ALA A 833 16.06 -58.53 17.61
N THR A 834 15.26 -57.56 17.13
CA THR A 834 15.58 -56.74 15.96
C THR A 834 16.91 -56.00 16.11
N PHE A 835 17.24 -55.54 17.32
CA PHE A 835 18.52 -54.89 17.60
C PHE A 835 19.74 -55.82 17.50
N THR A 836 19.55 -57.14 17.68
CA THR A 836 20.61 -58.14 17.44
C THR A 836 20.66 -58.65 15.99
N GLU A 837 19.57 -58.53 15.23
CA GLU A 837 19.45 -59.05 13.86
C GLU A 837 19.78 -58.00 12.77
N ASP A 838 19.40 -56.73 12.96
CA ASP A 838 19.69 -55.62 12.05
C ASP A 838 20.18 -54.37 12.82
N PRO A 839 21.51 -54.20 12.97
CA PRO A 839 22.10 -53.03 13.63
C PRO A 839 21.83 -51.68 12.93
N SER A 840 21.49 -51.69 11.63
CA SER A 840 21.16 -50.45 10.89
C SER A 840 19.77 -49.97 11.26
N LEU A 841 18.78 -50.88 11.21
CA LEU A 841 17.42 -50.64 11.69
C LEU A 841 17.40 -50.31 13.19
N ALA A 842 18.29 -50.92 13.99
CA ALA A 842 18.46 -50.58 15.39
C ALA A 842 18.78 -49.09 15.60
N GLY A 843 19.77 -48.56 14.87
CA GLY A 843 20.13 -47.13 14.94
C GLY A 843 18.97 -46.23 14.50
N GLU A 844 18.24 -46.60 13.44
CA GLU A 844 17.07 -45.85 12.98
C GLU A 844 15.95 -45.78 14.02
N LEU A 845 15.58 -46.92 14.61
CA LEU A 845 14.51 -46.99 15.63
C LEU A 845 14.89 -46.23 16.90
N ARG A 846 16.15 -46.26 17.31
CA ARG A 846 16.67 -45.50 18.46
C ARG A 846 16.56 -43.99 18.23
N ARG A 847 17.01 -43.49 17.07
CA ARG A 847 16.84 -42.07 16.68
C ARG A 847 15.38 -41.67 16.56
N GLN A 848 14.53 -42.55 16.02
CA GLN A 848 13.11 -42.28 15.86
C GLN A 848 12.35 -42.23 17.19
N ALA A 849 12.72 -43.05 18.18
CA ALA A 849 12.16 -42.99 19.52
C ALA A 849 12.51 -41.69 20.25
N LEU A 850 13.76 -41.21 20.12
CA LEU A 850 14.18 -39.89 20.62
C LEU A 850 13.37 -38.76 19.97
N ASN A 851 13.24 -38.78 18.64
CA ASN A 851 12.43 -37.78 17.92
C ASN A 851 10.94 -37.82 18.32
N ALA A 852 10.36 -39.02 18.51
CA ALA A 852 8.98 -39.20 18.97
C ALA A 852 8.75 -38.60 20.38
N MET A 853 9.74 -38.75 21.26
CA MET A 853 9.75 -38.17 22.60
C MET A 853 9.83 -36.63 22.55
N GLY A 854 10.60 -36.08 21.60
CA GLY A 854 10.64 -34.64 21.32
C GLY A 854 9.30 -34.08 20.81
N THR A 855 8.67 -34.78 19.85
CA THR A 855 7.36 -34.35 19.30
C THR A 855 6.22 -34.38 20.31
N ARG A 856 6.30 -35.21 21.35
CA ARG A 856 5.35 -35.24 22.48
C ARG A 856 5.42 -34.00 23.38
N ARG A 857 6.54 -33.27 23.39
CA ARG A 857 6.75 -32.05 24.20
C ARG A 857 6.52 -32.24 25.72
N SER A 858 6.55 -33.46 26.24
CA SER A 858 6.29 -33.74 27.66
C SER A 858 7.49 -33.37 28.55
N ALA A 859 7.23 -33.01 29.81
CA ALA A 859 8.30 -32.73 30.78
C ALA A 859 9.19 -33.97 31.05
N ALA A 860 8.60 -35.16 31.08
CA ALA A 860 9.33 -36.42 31.16
C ALA A 860 10.22 -36.65 29.92
N GLY A 861 9.72 -36.31 28.73
CA GLY A 861 10.46 -36.35 27.49
C GLY A 861 11.66 -35.39 27.49
N ARG A 862 11.47 -34.12 27.90
CA ARG A 862 12.57 -33.15 28.06
C ARG A 862 13.67 -33.70 28.96
N ALA A 863 13.31 -34.18 30.16
CA ALA A 863 14.27 -34.71 31.14
C ALA A 863 15.01 -35.95 30.60
N ASN A 864 14.29 -36.89 29.98
CA ASN A 864 14.86 -38.09 29.37
C ASN A 864 15.81 -37.76 28.21
N LEU A 865 15.47 -36.78 27.37
CA LEU A 865 16.31 -36.33 26.26
C LEU A 865 17.58 -35.63 26.75
N LEU A 866 17.47 -34.72 27.74
CA LEU A 866 18.63 -34.08 28.37
C LEU A 866 19.57 -35.12 29.00
N ALA A 867 19.03 -36.07 29.76
CA ALA A 867 19.80 -37.17 30.33
C ALA A 867 20.48 -38.04 29.26
N PHE A 868 19.90 -38.17 28.07
CA PHE A 868 20.50 -38.88 26.93
C PHE A 868 21.60 -38.06 26.24
N VAL A 869 21.51 -36.72 26.23
CA VAL A 869 22.58 -35.83 25.74
C VAL A 869 23.80 -35.86 26.67
N THR A 870 23.60 -35.93 27.98
CA THR A 870 24.67 -35.96 28.99
C THR A 870 25.25 -37.36 29.26
N ASP A 871 24.64 -38.42 28.73
CA ASP A 871 25.14 -39.79 28.81
C ASP A 871 26.43 -39.95 27.97
N ASP A 872 27.57 -40.16 28.63
CA ASP A 872 28.87 -40.33 27.98
C ASP A 872 29.13 -41.75 27.45
N ASP A 873 28.32 -42.74 27.84
CA ASP A 873 28.31 -44.08 27.23
C ASP A 873 27.39 -44.14 25.98
N ALA A 874 26.61 -43.09 25.72
CA ALA A 874 25.73 -43.01 24.55
C ALA A 874 26.49 -42.64 23.25
N PRO A 875 26.20 -43.30 22.11
CA PRO A 875 26.77 -42.95 20.80
C PRO A 875 26.48 -41.49 20.37
N ASP A 876 27.49 -40.81 19.83
CA ASP A 876 27.41 -39.41 19.37
C ASP A 876 26.24 -39.14 18.39
N ASP A 877 25.90 -40.09 17.51
CA ASP A 877 24.79 -39.92 16.56
C ASP A 877 23.41 -39.92 17.24
N LEU A 878 23.29 -40.62 18.37
CA LEU A 878 22.09 -40.64 19.19
C LEU A 878 22.05 -39.44 20.14
N ARG A 879 23.21 -38.97 20.65
CA ARG A 879 23.32 -37.69 21.37
C ARG A 879 22.94 -36.51 20.47
N ILE A 880 23.34 -36.54 19.19
CA ILE A 880 22.88 -35.61 18.13
C ILE A 880 21.37 -35.70 17.92
N ALA A 881 20.80 -36.91 17.80
CA ALA A 881 19.36 -37.08 17.64
C ALA A 881 18.55 -36.60 18.86
N ALA A 882 19.08 -36.75 20.07
CA ALA A 882 18.49 -36.20 21.29
C ALA A 882 18.52 -34.66 21.32
N LEU A 883 19.65 -34.04 20.92
CA LEU A 883 19.73 -32.58 20.71
C LEU A 883 18.73 -32.08 19.65
N GLN A 884 18.53 -32.82 18.56
CA GLN A 884 17.52 -32.49 17.55
C GLN A 884 16.09 -32.61 18.11
N ALA A 885 15.82 -33.64 18.92
CA ALA A 885 14.52 -33.81 19.58
C ALA A 885 14.19 -32.71 20.60
N LEU A 886 15.20 -32.12 21.26
CA LEU A 886 15.02 -30.97 22.15
C LEU A 886 14.59 -29.69 21.40
N ALA A 887 14.85 -29.57 20.10
CA ALA A 887 14.42 -28.43 19.27
C ALA A 887 12.91 -28.39 18.98
N PHE A 888 12.12 -29.36 19.47
CA PHE A 888 10.65 -29.31 19.42
C PHE A 888 10.02 -28.51 20.57
N PHE A 889 10.75 -28.31 21.67
CA PHE A 889 10.30 -27.54 22.84
C PHE A 889 10.44 -26.03 22.60
N ALA A 890 9.62 -25.25 23.28
CA ALA A 890 9.71 -23.78 23.36
C ALA A 890 9.72 -23.45 24.85
N ASP A 891 10.92 -23.31 25.42
CA ASP A 891 11.12 -23.31 26.86
C ASP A 891 12.39 -22.52 27.22
N PRO A 892 12.26 -21.34 27.86
CA PRO A 892 13.42 -20.53 28.24
C PRO A 892 14.40 -21.24 29.16
N THR A 893 13.93 -22.09 30.08
CA THR A 893 14.80 -22.80 31.02
C THR A 893 15.65 -23.87 30.34
N LEU A 894 15.14 -24.46 29.26
CA LEU A 894 15.91 -25.39 28.40
C LEU A 894 17.03 -24.67 27.63
N ILE A 895 16.85 -23.37 27.31
CA ILE A 895 17.91 -22.57 26.67
C ILE A 895 19.08 -22.38 27.64
N GLU A 896 18.81 -22.08 28.91
CA GLU A 896 19.83 -21.91 29.95
C GLU A 896 20.62 -23.21 30.19
N GLU A 897 19.94 -24.33 30.41
CA GLU A 897 20.54 -25.67 30.57
C GLU A 897 21.46 -26.05 29.39
N LEU A 898 21.00 -25.82 28.16
CA LEU A 898 21.78 -26.13 26.96
C LEU A 898 22.95 -25.16 26.73
N GLN A 899 22.88 -23.92 27.25
CA GLN A 899 24.01 -22.98 27.23
C GLN A 899 25.10 -23.37 28.25
N GLU A 900 24.74 -23.82 29.45
CA GLU A 900 25.72 -24.34 30.42
C GLU A 900 26.46 -25.57 29.87
N LEU A 901 25.70 -26.53 29.31
CA LEU A 901 26.23 -27.74 28.67
C LEU A 901 27.12 -27.46 27.45
N ALA A 902 27.03 -26.29 26.81
CA ALA A 902 27.88 -25.92 25.68
C ALA A 902 29.38 -25.84 26.04
N THR A 903 29.69 -25.67 27.33
CA THR A 903 31.07 -25.66 27.84
C THR A 903 31.68 -27.06 27.90
N SER A 904 30.92 -28.03 28.42
CA SER A 904 31.35 -29.40 28.73
C SER A 904 31.27 -30.36 27.55
N LEU A 905 30.24 -30.26 26.69
CA LEU A 905 29.94 -31.30 25.69
C LEU A 905 31.08 -31.55 24.68
N PRO A 906 31.30 -32.81 24.23
CA PRO A 906 32.27 -33.16 23.19
C PRO A 906 32.19 -32.34 21.90
N ARG A 907 33.34 -32.13 21.23
CA ARG A 907 33.43 -31.33 20.00
C ARG A 907 32.43 -31.72 18.88
N PRO A 908 32.13 -33.01 18.62
CA PRO A 908 31.17 -33.40 17.59
C PRO A 908 29.74 -32.89 17.81
N LEU A 909 29.33 -32.69 19.07
CA LEU A 909 27.95 -32.32 19.43
C LEU A 909 27.70 -30.80 19.38
N ARG A 910 28.77 -30.00 19.48
CA ARG A 910 28.71 -28.52 19.57
C ARG A 910 28.06 -27.80 18.37
N PRO A 911 28.16 -28.27 17.11
CA PRO A 911 27.40 -27.67 16.00
C PRO A 911 25.90 -27.86 16.20
N GLN A 912 25.45 -29.11 16.39
CA GLN A 912 24.03 -29.42 16.58
C GLN A 912 23.42 -28.70 17.80
N LEU A 913 24.19 -28.57 18.89
CA LEU A 913 23.75 -27.83 20.08
C LEU A 913 23.41 -26.37 19.76
N ARG A 914 24.20 -25.70 18.90
CA ARG A 914 23.94 -24.31 18.47
C ARG A 914 22.68 -24.24 17.61
N ASP A 915 22.55 -25.16 16.65
CA ASP A 915 21.39 -25.21 15.76
C ASP A 915 20.09 -25.47 16.55
N THR A 916 20.17 -26.33 17.57
CA THR A 916 19.08 -26.58 18.54
C THR A 916 18.75 -25.34 19.37
N LEU A 917 19.75 -24.67 19.95
CA LEU A 917 19.56 -23.44 20.72
C LEU A 917 18.87 -22.34 19.89
N THR A 918 19.33 -22.10 18.66
CA THR A 918 18.71 -21.13 17.75
C THR A 918 17.28 -21.52 17.36
N GLN A 919 16.97 -22.82 17.22
CA GLN A 919 15.61 -23.27 16.96
C GLN A 919 14.68 -23.08 18.16
N ILE A 920 15.14 -23.35 19.40
CA ILE A 920 14.33 -23.12 20.61
C ILE A 920 14.09 -21.62 20.81
N GLN A 921 15.13 -20.78 20.68
CA GLN A 921 15.03 -19.32 20.72
C GLN A 921 14.03 -18.78 19.68
N GLY A 922 14.10 -19.28 18.45
CA GLY A 922 13.18 -18.90 17.38
C GLY A 922 11.74 -19.39 17.61
N ARG A 923 11.51 -20.43 18.42
CA ARG A 923 10.16 -20.86 18.81
C ARG A 923 9.58 -20.00 19.92
N VAL A 924 10.34 -19.73 20.98
CA VAL A 924 9.90 -18.86 22.08
C VAL A 924 9.43 -17.51 21.51
N ALA A 925 10.24 -16.86 20.66
CA ALA A 925 9.87 -15.60 20.02
C ALA A 925 8.69 -15.67 19.01
N ILE A 926 8.25 -16.87 18.60
CA ILE A 926 7.04 -17.07 17.79
C ILE A 926 5.82 -17.32 18.68
N ASP A 927 6.00 -18.05 19.77
CA ASP A 927 4.94 -18.34 20.73
C ASP A 927 4.60 -17.06 21.53
N ASP A 928 5.60 -16.27 21.97
CA ASP A 928 5.44 -14.93 22.57
C ASP A 928 4.60 -14.01 21.66
N ALA A 929 5.01 -13.87 20.39
CA ALA A 929 4.30 -13.07 19.39
C ALA A 929 2.94 -13.66 18.99
N GLY A 930 2.70 -14.94 19.28
CA GLY A 930 1.40 -15.61 19.12
C GLY A 930 0.42 -15.20 20.22
N GLU A 931 0.89 -15.07 21.45
CA GLU A 931 0.11 -14.55 22.58
C GLU A 931 -0.24 -13.07 22.38
N ASP A 932 0.71 -12.21 21.99
CA ASP A 932 0.46 -10.81 21.59
C ASP A 932 -0.67 -10.69 20.54
N ILE A 933 -0.62 -11.53 19.50
CA ILE A 933 -1.61 -11.53 18.42
C ILE A 933 -2.98 -12.05 18.89
N GLN A 934 -3.02 -12.97 19.85
CA GLN A 934 -4.29 -13.48 20.38
C GLN A 934 -4.92 -12.50 21.38
N GLU A 935 -4.15 -11.85 22.25
CA GLU A 935 -4.66 -10.74 23.10
C GLU A 935 -5.21 -9.60 22.22
N PHE A 936 -4.54 -9.28 21.12
CA PHE A 936 -5.02 -8.29 20.15
C PHE A 936 -6.33 -8.72 19.44
N ARG A 937 -6.56 -10.02 19.21
CA ARG A 937 -7.85 -10.52 18.69
C ARG A 937 -8.95 -10.49 19.75
N ASP A 938 -8.66 -10.96 20.96
CA ASP A 938 -9.65 -11.06 22.03
C ASP A 938 -10.14 -9.66 22.44
N THR A 939 -9.24 -8.67 22.48
CA THR A 939 -9.59 -7.26 22.70
C THR A 939 -10.33 -6.61 21.52
N LEU A 940 -10.15 -7.09 20.27
CA LEU A 940 -10.99 -6.69 19.13
C LEU A 940 -12.39 -7.33 19.21
N GLU A 941 -12.50 -8.62 19.55
CA GLU A 941 -13.79 -9.28 19.75
C GLU A 941 -14.58 -8.64 20.90
N GLU A 942 -13.92 -8.26 22.01
CA GLU A 942 -14.56 -7.50 23.10
C GLU A 942 -15.09 -6.16 22.61
N ARG A 943 -14.33 -5.44 21.77
CA ARG A 943 -14.76 -4.16 21.17
C ARG A 943 -15.93 -4.34 20.21
N GLU A 944 -15.98 -5.42 19.42
CA GLU A 944 -17.14 -5.72 18.57
C GLU A 944 -18.38 -6.14 19.37
N LYS A 945 -18.20 -6.95 20.44
CA LYS A 945 -19.30 -7.33 21.35
C LYS A 945 -19.88 -6.11 22.06
N ARG A 946 -19.04 -5.18 22.53
CA ARG A 946 -19.47 -3.89 23.09
C ARG A 946 -20.19 -3.03 22.04
N ARG A 947 -19.65 -2.90 20.81
CA ARG A 947 -20.36 -2.19 19.72
C ARG A 947 -21.73 -2.75 19.39
N ARG A 948 -21.90 -4.08 19.36
CA ARG A 948 -23.21 -4.70 19.13
C ARG A 948 -24.17 -4.47 20.30
N SER A 949 -23.68 -4.54 21.54
CA SER A 949 -24.45 -4.13 22.73
C SER A 949 -24.92 -2.67 22.63
N ASP A 950 -24.04 -1.76 22.22
CA ASP A 950 -24.36 -0.33 22.10
C ASP A 950 -25.40 -0.09 20.98
N ASP A 951 -25.24 -0.72 19.81
CA ASP A 951 -26.20 -0.66 18.69
C ASP A 951 -27.57 -1.29 19.06
N GLU A 952 -27.61 -2.36 19.86
CA GLU A 952 -28.87 -2.92 20.38
C GLU A 952 -29.52 -2.04 21.46
N SER A 953 -28.73 -1.27 22.22
CA SER A 953 -29.26 -0.29 23.19
C SER A 953 -29.74 1.02 22.54
N THR A 954 -29.40 1.23 21.26
CA THR A 954 -29.73 2.45 20.48
C THR A 954 -30.89 2.22 19.50
N ARG A 955 -31.57 1.06 19.58
CA ARG A 955 -32.73 0.66 18.76
C ARG A 955 -34.02 0.56 19.57
#